data_AF-A0AA40CIV9-F1
#
_entry.id   AF-A0AA40CIV9-F1
#
_cell.length_a   1.000
_cell.length_b   1.000
_cell.length_c   1.000
_cell.angle_alpha   90.00
_cell.angle_beta   90.00
_cell.angle_gamma   90.00
#
_symmetry.space_group_name_H-M   'P 1'
#
loop_
_entity.id
_entity.type
_entity.pdbx_description
1 polymer ?
#
loop_
_entity_poly.entity_id
_entity_poly.type
_entity_poly.pdbx_seq_one_letter_code
_entity_poly.pdbx_strand_id
1 'polypeptide(L)'
;MAKPGEENWGIAHRILMPAFGPLSIQGMFDEMHDVAAQLALKWARYGPDSPISVTDDFTRLALDTLALCSMGYRFNSYYSPTLHPFIQAMGDFLTESGQRSRRLPLPSIFFRAEDQKFEADIEVLRKTAQGVLDSRKTGESDRNDLLAAMLRGVDSKTGKKMTDESIMDNLITFLIAGHETTSGLLSFTFYQLLKHPETYRKAQQEVDDVVGRGVITVEHLSKLPYINAVLRETLRLNAPIPLFTVEAIEDTLLAGKYPIKAGETIVNLLAKSHIDPEVFGDDANEFKPERMLDQPFEKLTQKFPNAWKPFGNGMRACIGRPFAWQESLLVMAMLLQNFNFVLEPSYSLGIKQTLTIKPKDMYMRAVLRHGLSPTTLERQLSGQAASKTDSTDSKAHDSNDKEGVPLTILYGSSSGTCQTLAQRAAGDARDHGFRVVNIDCLDRANGALPTDHPVVIVTTSYEGQPPDNAGHFQAWIESLKKEEQPLKGVSYAVFGCGHKDWTQTFHRIPRRVDEILENAGARRIAQLGLSDVSQGSVFTDFEAWEEGILWPALTSSYKVEKDEKRQLKGGLSVKLSTPRVSTLQQDVVEAVVVDACALTSTAGDRVKKHLEIRLPADTSYTTGDYLAVLPINPKESIERAMRCFHLPWDAYIEINGDGSTTLPINKSLPVVDILSSYVELSQPATKKDLLRLADSAKDVETKTSLHHLASSSYADEIISKRVSVLDLLERYPSIDLPIELFLSMLPPMRTRQ
;
A
#
# COMPACT_ATOMS: atom_id res chain seq x y z
N MET A 1 14.45 26.32 1.23
CA MET A 1 13.24 26.10 2.06
C MET A 1 12.28 27.25 1.79
N ALA A 2 10.98 26.97 1.70
CA ALA A 2 9.96 28.00 1.51
C ALA A 2 9.92 28.99 2.70
N LYS A 3 9.93 30.28 2.43
CA LYS A 3 9.77 31.35 3.43
C LYS A 3 8.32 31.39 3.96
N PRO A 4 8.11 31.94 5.18
CA PRO A 4 6.77 32.23 5.65
C PRO A 4 5.97 33.04 4.62
N GLY A 5 4.73 32.63 4.34
CA GLY A 5 3.85 33.31 3.38
C GLY A 5 4.05 32.93 1.91
N GLU A 6 4.99 32.03 1.56
CA GLU A 6 5.08 31.52 0.18
C GLU A 6 3.82 30.76 -0.21
N GLU A 7 3.14 31.26 -1.24
CA GLU A 7 1.85 30.73 -1.69
C GLU A 7 1.95 29.26 -2.11
N ASN A 8 3.00 28.90 -2.85
CA ASN A 8 3.22 27.53 -3.33
C ASN A 8 3.33 26.51 -2.19
N TRP A 9 3.96 26.86 -1.07
CA TRP A 9 4.00 25.97 0.09
C TRP A 9 2.60 25.72 0.65
N GLY A 10 1.79 26.77 0.78
CA GLY A 10 0.42 26.64 1.29
C GLY A 10 -0.47 25.79 0.38
N ILE A 11 -0.40 26.01 -0.94
CA ILE A 11 -1.14 25.23 -1.95
C ILE A 11 -0.71 23.76 -1.91
N ALA A 12 0.59 23.49 -2.01
CA ALA A 12 1.12 22.12 -2.01
C ALA A 12 0.80 21.41 -0.70
N HIS A 13 0.98 22.06 0.46
CA HIS A 13 0.66 21.46 1.75
C HIS A 13 -0.79 21.00 1.82
N ARG A 14 -1.76 21.87 1.51
CA ARG A 14 -3.19 21.53 1.60
C ARG A 14 -3.62 20.47 0.58
N ILE A 15 -3.01 20.45 -0.62
CA ILE A 15 -3.30 19.43 -1.64
C ILE A 15 -2.72 18.06 -1.25
N LEU A 16 -1.52 18.03 -0.67
CA LEU A 16 -0.76 16.79 -0.47
C LEU A 16 -0.98 16.14 0.89
N MET A 17 -1.40 16.90 1.91
CA MET A 17 -1.69 16.36 3.25
C MET A 17 -2.68 15.17 3.24
N PRO A 18 -3.81 15.21 2.50
CA PRO A 18 -4.73 14.07 2.41
C PRO A 18 -4.08 12.80 1.80
N ALA A 19 -3.18 12.98 0.83
CA ALA A 19 -2.47 11.86 0.18
C ALA A 19 -1.47 11.17 1.12
N PHE A 20 -1.00 11.85 2.16
CA PHE A 20 -0.19 11.28 3.25
C PHE A 20 -1.02 10.90 4.49
N GLY A 21 -2.35 10.89 4.37
CA GLY A 21 -3.25 10.46 5.44
C GLY A 21 -3.13 8.97 5.76
N PRO A 22 -3.48 8.50 6.98
CA PRO A 22 -3.32 7.12 7.40
C PRO A 22 -3.92 6.08 6.44
N LEU A 23 -5.10 6.37 5.88
CA LEU A 23 -5.77 5.46 4.93
C LEU A 23 -5.04 5.37 3.59
N SER A 24 -4.64 6.52 3.04
CA SER A 24 -3.86 6.58 1.80
C SER A 24 -2.54 5.81 1.95
N ILE A 25 -1.89 5.93 3.11
CA ILE A 25 -0.65 5.23 3.42
C ILE A 25 -0.87 3.74 3.61
N GLN A 26 -1.91 3.33 4.35
CA GLN A 26 -2.29 1.91 4.45
C GLN A 26 -2.55 1.30 3.08
N GLY A 27 -3.22 2.03 2.17
CA GLY A 27 -3.46 1.60 0.80
C GLY A 27 -2.21 1.45 -0.07
N MET A 28 -1.06 1.99 0.35
CA MET A 28 0.23 1.80 -0.33
C MET A 28 0.96 0.52 0.11
N PHE A 29 0.41 -0.24 1.07
CA PHE A 29 1.07 -1.41 1.65
C PHE A 29 1.51 -2.43 0.59
N ASP A 30 0.65 -2.78 -0.36
CA ASP A 30 0.95 -3.80 -1.37
C ASP A 30 2.11 -3.39 -2.29
N GLU A 31 2.19 -2.10 -2.61
CA GLU A 31 3.27 -1.54 -3.44
C GLU A 31 4.58 -1.43 -2.66
N MET A 32 4.52 -1.10 -1.38
CA MET A 32 5.68 -1.19 -0.49
C MET A 32 6.15 -2.64 -0.36
N HIS A 33 5.22 -3.58 -0.26
CA HIS A 33 5.49 -5.02 -0.16
C HIS A 33 6.17 -5.54 -1.42
N ASP A 34 5.74 -5.14 -2.61
CA ASP A 34 6.41 -5.49 -3.88
C ASP A 34 7.91 -5.13 -3.84
N VAL A 35 8.24 -3.87 -3.55
CA VAL A 35 9.65 -3.44 -3.56
C VAL A 35 10.46 -4.10 -2.43
N ALA A 36 9.86 -4.27 -1.24
CA ALA A 36 10.49 -4.99 -0.14
C ALA A 36 10.74 -6.48 -0.49
N ALA A 37 9.82 -7.12 -1.20
CA ALA A 37 9.97 -8.49 -1.66
C ALA A 37 11.10 -8.62 -2.68
N GLN A 38 11.29 -7.65 -3.58
CA GLN A 38 12.43 -7.62 -4.50
C GLN A 38 13.77 -7.57 -3.75
N LEU A 39 13.86 -6.75 -2.69
CA LEU A 39 15.04 -6.71 -1.81
C LEU A 39 15.31 -8.07 -1.15
N ALA A 40 14.29 -8.65 -0.52
CA ALA A 40 14.40 -9.94 0.15
C ALA A 40 14.82 -11.05 -0.84
N LEU A 41 14.23 -11.08 -2.03
CA LEU A 41 14.57 -12.06 -3.07
C LEU A 41 15.98 -11.86 -3.63
N LYS A 42 16.43 -10.61 -3.79
CA LYS A 42 17.83 -10.33 -4.13
C LYS A 42 18.75 -11.00 -3.11
N TRP A 43 18.61 -10.68 -1.83
CA TRP A 43 19.49 -11.22 -0.79
C TRP A 43 19.44 -12.74 -0.70
N ALA A 44 18.25 -13.33 -0.80
CA ALA A 44 18.09 -14.78 -0.85
C ALA A 44 18.86 -15.43 -2.02
N ARG A 45 18.78 -14.84 -3.22
CA ARG A 45 19.41 -15.39 -4.44
C ARG A 45 20.93 -15.27 -4.44
N TYR A 46 21.49 -14.23 -3.82
CA TYR A 46 22.94 -14.09 -3.67
C TYR A 46 23.52 -15.08 -2.65
N GLY A 47 22.71 -15.49 -1.66
CA GLY A 47 23.08 -16.51 -0.69
C GLY A 47 23.89 -16.00 0.50
N PRO A 48 24.15 -16.89 1.48
CA PRO A 48 24.62 -16.52 2.81
C PRO A 48 26.05 -15.98 2.86
N ASP A 49 26.87 -16.27 1.86
CA ASP A 49 28.28 -15.86 1.81
C ASP A 49 28.49 -14.51 1.13
N SER A 50 27.45 -13.96 0.48
CA SER A 50 27.57 -12.73 -0.29
C SER A 50 27.52 -11.49 0.61
N PRO A 51 28.49 -10.56 0.48
CA PRO A 51 28.44 -9.30 1.21
C PRO A 51 27.36 -8.38 0.63
N ILE A 52 26.48 -7.89 1.50
CA ILE A 52 25.41 -6.95 1.17
C ILE A 52 25.86 -5.55 1.55
N SER A 53 25.90 -4.63 0.58
CA SER A 53 26.04 -3.19 0.84
C SER A 53 24.73 -2.68 1.44
N VAL A 54 24.70 -2.53 2.76
CA VAL A 54 23.46 -2.23 3.52
C VAL A 54 22.87 -0.90 3.08
N THR A 55 23.71 0.13 3.01
CA THR A 55 23.26 1.48 2.65
C THR A 55 22.77 1.57 1.23
N ASP A 56 23.43 0.91 0.28
CA ASP A 56 23.06 1.03 -1.13
C ASP A 56 21.77 0.28 -1.41
N ASP A 57 21.58 -0.89 -0.80
CA ASP A 57 20.35 -1.67 -1.00
C ASP A 57 19.15 -1.01 -0.34
N PHE A 58 19.28 -0.45 0.87
CA PHE A 58 18.20 0.35 1.43
C PHE A 58 17.96 1.67 0.67
N THR A 59 18.98 2.24 0.01
CA THR A 59 18.80 3.40 -0.89
C THR A 59 17.97 3.01 -2.11
N ARG A 60 18.25 1.85 -2.72
CA ARG A 60 17.46 1.31 -3.84
C ARG A 60 16.02 1.05 -3.43
N LEU A 61 15.81 0.42 -2.28
CA LEU A 61 14.50 0.17 -1.68
C LEU A 61 13.70 1.47 -1.58
N ALA A 62 14.19 2.43 -0.79
CA ALA A 62 13.42 3.62 -0.45
C ALA A 62 13.15 4.51 -1.68
N LEU A 63 14.07 4.52 -2.67
CA LEU A 63 13.85 5.23 -3.93
C LEU A 63 12.73 4.58 -4.75
N ASP A 64 12.78 3.26 -4.95
CA ASP A 64 11.81 2.53 -5.75
C ASP A 64 10.43 2.49 -5.06
N THR A 65 10.38 2.29 -3.73
CA THR A 65 9.15 2.30 -2.94
C THR A 65 8.44 3.64 -3.08
N LEU A 66 9.16 4.75 -2.88
CA LEU A 66 8.59 6.08 -3.00
C LEU A 66 8.07 6.35 -4.42
N ALA A 67 8.88 6.03 -5.44
CA ALA A 67 8.50 6.26 -6.83
C ALA A 67 7.26 5.44 -7.24
N LEU A 68 7.20 4.18 -6.82
CA LEU A 68 6.07 3.31 -7.14
C LEU A 68 4.80 3.78 -6.41
N CYS A 69 4.86 3.90 -5.09
CA CYS A 69 3.69 4.21 -4.27
C CYS A 69 3.13 5.61 -4.54
N SER A 70 4.03 6.61 -4.66
CA SER A 70 3.62 8.00 -4.75
C SER A 70 3.40 8.46 -6.20
N MET A 71 4.06 7.83 -7.17
CA MET A 71 4.13 8.35 -8.54
C MET A 71 3.75 7.30 -9.59
N GLY A 72 3.47 6.05 -9.19
CA GLY A 72 3.20 4.95 -10.11
C GLY A 72 4.37 4.67 -11.06
N TYR A 73 5.60 4.99 -10.65
CA TYR A 73 6.80 4.95 -11.50
C TYR A 73 7.82 3.94 -10.96
N ARG A 74 8.46 3.18 -11.86
CA ARG A 74 9.50 2.20 -11.48
C ARG A 74 10.87 2.62 -11.99
N PHE A 75 11.80 2.87 -11.08
CA PHE A 75 13.22 3.01 -11.43
C PHE A 75 13.90 1.66 -11.68
N ASN A 76 13.33 0.56 -11.15
CA ASN A 76 13.85 -0.79 -11.27
C ASN A 76 15.29 -0.90 -10.76
N SER A 77 15.58 -0.27 -9.62
CA SER A 77 16.94 -0.10 -9.10
C SER A 77 17.67 -1.40 -8.80
N TYR A 78 16.95 -2.50 -8.55
CA TYR A 78 17.53 -3.83 -8.33
C TYR A 78 17.91 -4.59 -9.60
N TYR A 79 17.48 -4.10 -10.77
CA TYR A 79 17.84 -4.65 -12.08
C TYR A 79 19.05 -3.96 -12.70
N SER A 80 19.63 -2.99 -11.99
CA SER A 80 20.86 -2.28 -12.37
C SER A 80 21.99 -2.61 -11.40
N PRO A 81 23.22 -2.87 -11.90
CA PRO A 81 24.39 -3.04 -11.03
C PRO A 81 24.80 -1.73 -10.34
N THR A 82 24.47 -0.58 -10.93
CA THR A 82 24.79 0.76 -10.41
C THR A 82 23.54 1.45 -9.86
N LEU A 83 23.75 2.37 -8.91
CA LEU A 83 22.68 3.24 -8.42
C LEU A 83 22.19 4.16 -9.55
N HIS A 84 20.90 4.51 -9.52
CA HIS A 84 20.31 5.42 -10.49
C HIS A 84 21.07 6.76 -10.50
N PRO A 85 21.36 7.37 -11.67
CA PRO A 85 22.15 8.62 -11.76
C PRO A 85 21.60 9.77 -10.91
N PHE A 86 20.29 9.80 -10.68
CA PHE A 86 19.62 10.74 -9.77
C PHE A 86 20.24 10.74 -8.36
N ILE A 87 20.61 9.59 -7.82
CA ILE A 87 21.14 9.47 -6.45
C ILE A 87 22.49 10.19 -6.34
N GLN A 88 23.38 9.99 -7.31
CA GLN A 88 24.69 10.64 -7.33
C GLN A 88 24.53 12.15 -7.57
N ALA A 89 23.74 12.55 -8.57
CA ALA A 89 23.47 13.95 -8.86
C ALA A 89 22.86 14.68 -7.65
N MET A 90 21.92 14.04 -6.95
CA MET A 90 21.36 14.59 -5.71
C MET A 90 22.44 14.76 -4.64
N GLY A 91 23.25 13.73 -4.37
CA GLY A 91 24.28 13.79 -3.33
C GLY A 91 25.28 14.92 -3.57
N ASP A 92 25.69 15.10 -4.84
CA ASP A 92 26.59 16.17 -5.26
C ASP A 92 25.91 17.55 -5.14
N PHE A 93 24.68 17.69 -5.64
CA PHE A 93 23.86 18.90 -5.52
C PHE A 93 23.66 19.34 -4.08
N LEU A 94 23.35 18.42 -3.17
CA LEU A 94 23.12 18.71 -1.75
C LEU A 94 24.41 19.12 -1.04
N THR A 95 25.51 18.41 -1.34
CA THR A 95 26.83 18.73 -0.80
C THR A 95 27.25 20.12 -1.23
N GLU A 96 27.14 20.43 -2.51
CA GLU A 96 27.49 21.74 -3.04
C GLU A 96 26.56 22.84 -2.52
N SER A 97 25.25 22.59 -2.40
CA SER A 97 24.31 23.54 -1.78
C SER A 97 24.75 23.97 -0.37
N GLY A 98 25.23 23.00 0.42
CA GLY A 98 25.80 23.26 1.73
C GLY A 98 27.11 24.05 1.66
N GLN A 99 28.02 23.70 0.75
CA GLN A 99 29.31 24.38 0.57
C GLN A 99 29.13 25.82 0.08
N ARG A 100 28.21 26.08 -0.86
CA ARG A 100 27.87 27.42 -1.37
C ARG A 100 27.52 28.40 -0.25
N SER A 101 26.77 27.95 0.76
CA SER A 101 26.41 28.78 1.92
C SER A 101 27.61 29.21 2.78
N ARG A 102 28.75 28.52 2.62
CA ARG A 102 30.00 28.74 3.36
C ARG A 102 31.14 29.30 2.50
N ARG A 103 30.90 29.53 1.20
CA ARG A 103 31.92 30.06 0.29
C ARG A 103 32.35 31.46 0.76
N LEU A 104 33.65 31.71 0.72
CA LEU A 104 34.18 33.07 0.85
C LEU A 104 33.63 33.94 -0.29
N PRO A 105 33.50 35.27 -0.11
CA PRO A 105 32.98 36.19 -1.11
C PRO A 105 34.00 36.43 -2.25
N LEU A 106 34.45 35.35 -2.89
CA LEU A 106 35.33 35.35 -4.04
C LEU A 106 34.49 35.43 -5.33
N PRO A 107 35.01 36.05 -6.40
CA PRO A 107 34.36 36.04 -7.71
C PRO A 107 34.01 34.62 -8.19
N SER A 108 32.89 34.46 -8.89
CA SER A 108 32.38 33.15 -9.35
C SER A 108 33.36 32.37 -10.24
N ILE A 109 34.33 33.03 -10.87
CA ILE A 109 35.36 32.37 -11.69
C ILE A 109 36.19 31.35 -10.89
N PHE A 110 36.31 31.53 -9.57
CA PHE A 110 37.05 30.63 -8.69
C PHE A 110 36.28 29.35 -8.36
N PHE A 111 34.98 29.30 -8.64
CA PHE A 111 34.10 28.15 -8.40
C PHE A 111 33.47 27.62 -9.69
N ARG A 112 34.08 27.92 -10.85
CA ARG A 112 33.47 27.66 -12.15
C ARG A 112 33.21 26.17 -12.39
N ALA A 113 34.11 25.29 -11.95
CA ALA A 113 33.94 23.84 -12.14
C ALA A 113 32.83 23.29 -11.24
N GLU A 114 32.78 23.73 -9.99
CA GLU A 114 31.76 23.41 -9.00
C GLU A 114 30.39 23.91 -9.45
N ASP A 115 30.30 25.14 -9.96
CA ASP A 115 29.08 25.74 -10.48
C ASP A 115 28.60 24.99 -11.74
N GLN A 116 29.50 24.62 -12.65
CA GLN A 116 29.13 23.81 -13.82
C GLN A 116 28.61 22.43 -13.44
N LYS A 117 29.24 21.75 -12.47
CA LYS A 117 28.78 20.46 -11.96
C LYS A 117 27.42 20.60 -11.27
N PHE A 118 27.23 21.64 -10.48
CA PHE A 118 25.98 21.94 -9.78
C PHE A 118 24.81 22.12 -10.76
N GLU A 119 25.00 22.89 -11.83
CA GLU A 119 23.96 23.08 -12.87
C GLU A 119 23.70 21.77 -13.64
N ALA A 120 24.74 21.00 -13.95
CA ALA A 120 24.58 19.69 -14.60
C ALA A 120 23.80 18.69 -13.72
N ASP A 121 24.04 18.70 -12.41
CA ASP A 121 23.27 17.87 -11.47
C ASP A 121 21.81 18.32 -11.39
N ILE A 122 21.54 19.63 -11.36
CA ILE A 122 20.17 20.17 -11.43
C ILE A 122 19.47 19.68 -12.70
N GLU A 123 20.15 19.67 -13.85
CA GLU A 123 19.59 19.17 -15.10
C GLU A 123 19.19 17.69 -14.99
N VAL A 124 20.02 16.84 -14.37
CA VAL A 124 19.70 15.43 -14.12
C VAL A 124 18.49 15.28 -13.21
N LEU A 125 18.41 16.04 -12.11
CA LEU A 125 17.27 16.01 -11.20
C LEU A 125 15.97 16.43 -11.91
N ARG A 126 16.02 17.53 -12.67
CA ARG A 126 14.90 18.06 -13.46
C ARG A 126 14.45 17.08 -14.54
N LYS A 127 15.38 16.52 -15.31
CA LYS A 127 15.09 15.53 -16.36
C LYS A 127 14.46 14.27 -15.79
N THR A 128 14.90 13.82 -14.61
CA THR A 128 14.31 12.67 -13.93
C THR A 128 12.86 12.96 -13.53
N ALA A 129 12.61 14.09 -12.88
CA ALA A 129 11.25 14.49 -12.49
C ALA A 129 10.32 14.71 -13.69
N GLN A 130 10.84 15.29 -14.77
CA GLN A 130 10.11 15.45 -16.03
C GLN A 130 9.73 14.08 -16.61
N GLY A 131 10.65 13.11 -16.63
CA GLY A 131 10.36 11.75 -17.12
C GLY A 131 9.24 11.05 -16.34
N VAL A 132 9.22 11.23 -15.01
CA VAL A 132 8.13 10.74 -14.15
C VAL A 132 6.80 11.42 -14.50
N LEU A 133 6.81 12.75 -14.66
CA LEU A 133 5.62 13.52 -15.01
C LEU A 133 5.06 13.15 -16.39
N ASP A 134 5.93 13.02 -17.39
CA ASP A 134 5.58 12.67 -18.77
C ASP A 134 5.01 11.26 -18.85
N SER A 135 5.59 10.30 -18.11
CA SER A 135 5.07 8.94 -18.00
C SER A 135 3.62 8.91 -17.51
N ARG A 136 3.22 9.87 -16.65
CA ARG A 136 1.83 9.97 -16.18
C ARG A 136 0.92 10.69 -17.17
N LYS A 137 1.40 11.73 -17.84
CA LYS A 137 0.58 12.50 -18.79
C LYS A 137 0.29 11.75 -20.08
N THR A 138 1.16 10.80 -20.46
CA THR A 138 1.05 10.01 -21.70
C THR A 138 0.25 8.71 -21.54
N GLY A 139 0.07 8.22 -20.31
CA GLY A 139 -0.72 7.02 -20.02
C GLY A 139 -2.09 7.37 -19.43
N GLU A 140 -3.13 6.62 -19.82
CA GLU A 140 -4.39 6.61 -19.07
C GLU A 140 -4.18 5.81 -17.78
N SER A 141 -4.39 6.44 -16.63
CA SER A 141 -4.19 5.82 -15.32
C SER A 141 -5.21 6.35 -14.33
N ASP A 142 -6.06 5.46 -13.82
CA ASP A 142 -7.07 5.77 -12.79
C ASP A 142 -6.49 5.81 -11.36
N ARG A 143 -5.16 5.68 -11.22
CA ARG A 143 -4.47 5.74 -9.93
C ARG A 143 -4.81 7.02 -9.17
N ASN A 144 -5.01 6.86 -7.87
CA ASN A 144 -5.25 7.96 -6.94
C ASN A 144 -4.08 8.13 -5.96
N ASP A 145 -2.88 8.34 -6.52
CA ASP A 145 -1.63 8.52 -5.77
C ASP A 145 -1.22 10.00 -5.62
N LEU A 146 -0.04 10.22 -5.03
CA LEU A 146 0.51 11.54 -4.73
C LEU A 146 0.65 12.40 -6.00
N LEU A 147 1.12 11.82 -7.11
CA LEU A 147 1.23 12.51 -8.39
C LEU A 147 -0.17 12.84 -8.96
N ALA A 148 -1.14 11.95 -8.80
CA ALA A 148 -2.51 12.25 -9.19
C ALA A 148 -3.11 13.40 -8.36
N ALA A 149 -2.80 13.48 -7.06
CA ALA A 149 -3.18 14.59 -6.19
C ALA A 149 -2.52 15.90 -6.65
N MET A 150 -1.24 15.89 -7.03
CA MET A 150 -0.55 17.06 -7.58
C MET A 150 -1.16 17.55 -8.91
N LEU A 151 -1.55 16.63 -9.80
CA LEU A 151 -2.08 16.96 -11.13
C LEU A 151 -3.55 17.42 -11.10
N ARG A 152 -4.38 16.77 -10.27
CA ARG A 152 -5.85 16.98 -10.26
C ARG A 152 -6.30 17.86 -9.10
N GLY A 153 -5.53 17.91 -8.03
CA GLY A 153 -5.86 18.60 -6.79
C GLY A 153 -6.10 20.08 -6.99
N VAL A 154 -7.13 20.58 -6.32
CA VAL A 154 -7.48 21.99 -6.23
C VAL A 154 -7.36 22.37 -4.77
N ASP A 155 -6.58 23.41 -4.48
CA ASP A 155 -6.46 23.94 -3.13
C ASP A 155 -7.81 24.47 -2.64
N SER A 156 -8.32 23.91 -1.55
CA SER A 156 -9.61 24.25 -0.96
C SER A 156 -9.71 25.72 -0.54
N LYS A 157 -8.58 26.34 -0.19
CA LYS A 157 -8.55 27.73 0.29
C LYS A 157 -8.53 28.76 -0.83
N THR A 158 -7.72 28.53 -1.87
CA THR A 158 -7.49 29.51 -2.95
C THR A 158 -8.23 29.17 -4.24
N GLY A 159 -8.72 27.94 -4.40
CA GLY A 159 -9.28 27.43 -5.65
C GLY A 159 -8.23 27.20 -6.75
N LYS A 160 -6.93 27.36 -6.45
CA LYS A 160 -5.83 27.20 -7.41
C LYS A 160 -5.34 25.75 -7.49
N LYS A 161 -4.77 25.39 -8.63
CA LYS A 161 -4.04 24.13 -8.84
C LYS A 161 -2.53 24.37 -8.75
N MET A 162 -1.76 23.31 -8.56
CA MET A 162 -0.30 23.36 -8.71
C MET A 162 0.08 23.57 -10.19
N THR A 163 1.10 24.39 -10.43
CA THR A 163 1.70 24.51 -11.77
C THR A 163 2.61 23.32 -12.06
N ASP A 164 2.83 22.98 -13.33
CA ASP A 164 3.76 21.88 -13.70
C ASP A 164 5.15 22.06 -13.07
N GLU A 165 5.67 23.29 -13.03
CA GLU A 165 6.95 23.60 -12.38
C GLU A 165 6.92 23.26 -10.87
N SER A 166 5.86 23.66 -10.17
CA SER A 166 5.67 23.34 -8.75
C SER A 166 5.51 21.82 -8.52
N ILE A 167 4.85 21.12 -9.44
CA ILE A 167 4.74 19.65 -9.42
C ILE A 167 6.14 19.03 -9.56
N MET A 168 6.96 19.48 -10.51
CA MET A 168 8.33 18.98 -10.66
C MET A 168 9.20 19.27 -9.43
N ASP A 169 9.09 20.46 -8.84
CA ASP A 169 9.81 20.81 -7.60
C ASP A 169 9.42 19.87 -6.45
N ASN A 170 8.13 19.55 -6.32
CA ASN A 170 7.66 18.63 -5.30
C ASN A 170 8.10 17.18 -5.60
N LEU A 171 8.07 16.73 -6.86
CA LEU A 171 8.60 15.42 -7.24
C LEU A 171 10.08 15.26 -6.86
N ILE A 172 10.92 16.24 -7.20
CA ILE A 172 12.33 16.27 -6.78
C ILE A 172 12.42 16.26 -5.26
N THR A 173 11.64 17.11 -4.58
CA THR A 173 11.63 17.19 -3.11
C THR A 173 11.29 15.85 -2.46
N PHE A 174 10.27 15.14 -2.94
CA PHE A 174 9.90 13.83 -2.41
C PHE A 174 11.00 12.81 -2.65
N LEU A 175 11.50 12.73 -3.89
CA LEU A 175 12.60 11.82 -4.21
C LEU A 175 13.77 12.08 -3.27
N ILE A 176 14.23 13.32 -3.13
CA ILE A 176 15.35 13.66 -2.24
C ILE A 176 15.05 13.33 -0.77
N ALA A 177 13.94 13.85 -0.22
CA ALA A 177 13.67 13.79 1.21
C ALA A 177 13.28 12.39 1.70
N GLY A 178 12.59 11.61 0.86
CA GLY A 178 12.02 10.32 1.25
C GLY A 178 13.00 9.15 1.20
N HIS A 179 13.93 9.12 0.24
CA HIS A 179 14.78 7.94 0.08
C HIS A 179 16.01 7.95 1.00
N GLU A 180 16.73 9.06 1.12
CA GLU A 180 18.00 9.09 1.86
C GLU A 180 17.77 8.97 3.37
N THR A 181 16.67 9.54 3.88
CA THR A 181 16.32 9.48 5.30
C THR A 181 15.86 8.09 5.72
N THR A 182 14.93 7.47 4.99
CA THR A 182 14.41 6.14 5.31
C THR A 182 15.50 5.07 5.16
N SER A 183 16.32 5.15 4.12
CA SER A 183 17.47 4.24 3.96
C SER A 183 18.51 4.40 5.07
N GLY A 184 18.76 5.63 5.53
CA GLY A 184 19.59 5.91 6.70
C GLY A 184 19.03 5.30 7.99
N LEU A 185 17.72 5.44 8.23
CA LEU A 185 17.03 4.85 9.39
C LEU A 185 17.18 3.32 9.41
N LEU A 186 16.88 2.65 8.29
CA LEU A 186 17.01 1.19 8.19
C LEU A 186 18.47 0.77 8.40
N SER A 187 19.43 1.47 7.78
CA SER A 187 20.86 1.16 7.92
C SER A 187 21.34 1.28 9.38
N PHE A 188 21.01 2.37 10.06
CA PHE A 188 21.35 2.53 11.49
C PHE A 188 20.61 1.53 12.37
N THR A 189 19.37 1.17 12.03
CA THR A 189 18.61 0.17 12.79
C THR A 189 19.31 -1.18 12.73
N PHE A 190 19.70 -1.64 11.55
CA PHE A 190 20.45 -2.89 11.40
C PHE A 190 21.82 -2.81 12.07
N TYR A 191 22.51 -1.66 12.03
CA TYR A 191 23.75 -1.47 12.79
C TYR A 191 23.52 -1.67 14.29
N GLN A 192 22.50 -1.01 14.85
CA GLN A 192 22.19 -1.08 16.27
C GLN A 192 21.78 -2.49 16.69
N LEU A 193 20.90 -3.16 15.92
CA LEU A 193 20.50 -4.53 16.22
C LEU A 193 21.69 -5.50 16.20
N LEU A 194 22.57 -5.40 15.20
CA LEU A 194 23.72 -6.30 15.08
C LEU A 194 24.82 -6.03 16.12
N LYS A 195 24.84 -4.85 16.74
CA LYS A 195 25.69 -4.56 17.91
C LYS A 195 25.02 -4.92 19.25
N HIS A 196 23.73 -5.23 19.27
CA HIS A 196 22.96 -5.57 20.48
C HIS A 196 22.17 -6.88 20.29
N PRO A 197 22.82 -8.06 20.42
CA PRO A 197 22.23 -9.36 20.08
C PRO A 197 20.92 -9.68 20.83
N GLU A 198 20.78 -9.29 22.10
CA GLU A 198 19.52 -9.50 22.84
C GLU A 198 18.37 -8.69 22.26
N THR A 199 18.62 -7.45 21.85
CA THR A 199 17.63 -6.59 21.18
C THR A 199 17.25 -7.17 19.81
N TYR A 200 18.23 -7.64 19.04
CA TYR A 200 17.99 -8.34 17.77
C TYR A 200 17.10 -9.58 17.96
N ARG A 201 17.41 -10.42 18.95
CA ARG A 201 16.62 -11.62 19.26
C ARG A 201 15.19 -11.28 19.68
N LYS A 202 14.99 -10.25 20.51
CA LYS A 202 13.65 -9.79 20.91
C LYS A 202 12.83 -9.26 19.73
N ALA A 203 13.45 -8.46 18.86
CA ALA A 203 12.78 -7.94 17.66
C ALA A 203 12.40 -9.07 16.69
N GLN A 204 13.28 -10.06 16.50
CA GLN A 204 12.97 -11.23 15.68
C GLN A 204 11.88 -12.11 16.30
N GLN A 205 11.91 -12.32 17.62
CA GLN A 205 10.87 -13.07 18.34
C GLN A 205 9.50 -12.40 18.23
N GLU A 206 9.42 -11.07 18.32
CA GLU A 206 8.16 -10.35 18.13
C GLU A 206 7.55 -10.62 16.75
N VAL A 207 8.37 -10.63 15.69
CA VAL A 207 7.90 -10.98 14.34
C VAL A 207 7.43 -12.42 14.26
N ASP A 208 8.15 -13.35 14.90
CA ASP A 208 7.77 -14.76 14.95
C ASP A 208 6.44 -14.96 15.70
N ASP A 209 6.17 -14.18 16.75
CA ASP A 209 4.95 -14.27 17.54
C ASP A 209 3.74 -13.64 16.83
N VAL A 210 3.96 -12.54 16.10
CA VAL A 210 2.88 -11.75 15.46
C VAL A 210 2.52 -12.29 14.08
N VAL A 211 3.53 -12.56 13.26
CA VAL A 211 3.37 -12.98 11.86
C VAL A 211 3.60 -14.48 11.70
N GLY A 212 4.50 -15.06 12.50
CA GLY A 212 4.96 -16.43 12.32
C GLY A 212 5.58 -16.61 10.94
N ARG A 213 5.10 -17.63 10.22
CA ARG A 213 5.56 -17.96 8.85
C ARG A 213 4.56 -17.57 7.76
N GLY A 214 3.51 -16.82 8.14
CA GLY A 214 2.46 -16.38 7.23
C GLY A 214 2.88 -15.21 6.35
N VAL A 215 1.96 -14.79 5.49
CA VAL A 215 2.07 -13.55 4.71
C VAL A 215 1.96 -12.36 5.66
N ILE A 216 2.81 -11.34 5.49
CA ILE A 216 2.70 -10.09 6.25
C ILE A 216 1.53 -9.29 5.67
N THR A 217 0.60 -8.88 6.51
CA THR A 217 -0.50 -7.98 6.16
C THR A 217 -0.31 -6.63 6.86
N VAL A 218 -1.06 -5.61 6.42
CA VAL A 218 -0.98 -4.26 7.01
C VAL A 218 -1.36 -4.25 8.49
N GLU A 219 -2.28 -5.13 8.92
CA GLU A 219 -2.73 -5.27 10.32
C GLU A 219 -1.65 -5.83 11.25
N HIS A 220 -0.65 -6.54 10.71
CA HIS A 220 0.48 -6.99 11.51
C HIS A 220 1.34 -5.81 11.97
N LEU A 221 1.45 -4.73 11.18
CA LEU A 221 2.37 -3.63 11.46
C LEU A 221 2.03 -2.89 12.76
N SER A 222 0.74 -2.79 13.13
CA SER A 222 0.31 -2.18 14.40
C SER A 222 0.59 -3.06 15.62
N LYS A 223 0.93 -4.35 15.40
CA LYS A 223 1.19 -5.34 16.45
C LYS A 223 2.68 -5.55 16.72
N LEU A 224 3.56 -4.65 16.24
CA LEU A 224 5.02 -4.73 16.41
C LEU A 224 5.56 -3.62 17.35
N PRO A 225 5.13 -3.56 18.63
CA PRO A 225 5.50 -2.47 19.53
C PRO A 225 7.01 -2.42 19.86
N TYR A 226 7.72 -3.55 19.87
CA TYR A 226 9.15 -3.60 20.13
C TYR A 226 9.96 -3.14 18.93
N ILE A 227 9.62 -3.54 17.70
CA ILE A 227 10.25 -2.99 16.49
C ILE A 227 9.98 -1.49 16.39
N ASN A 228 8.75 -1.04 16.72
CA ASN A 228 8.44 0.38 16.78
C ASN A 228 9.36 1.12 17.78
N ALA A 229 9.58 0.53 18.95
CA ALA A 229 10.51 1.07 19.95
C ALA A 229 11.98 1.06 19.49
N VAL A 230 12.41 0.02 18.76
CA VAL A 230 13.73 -0.07 18.12
C VAL A 230 13.91 1.08 17.13
N LEU A 231 12.95 1.32 16.23
CA LEU A 231 13.02 2.43 15.26
C LEU A 231 13.07 3.79 15.95
N ARG A 232 12.27 4.00 17.00
CA ARG A 232 12.29 5.24 17.82
C ARG A 232 13.65 5.47 18.47
N GLU A 233 14.23 4.42 19.06
CA GLU A 233 15.52 4.49 19.74
C GLU A 233 16.66 4.70 18.73
N THR A 234 16.58 4.09 17.55
CA THR A 234 17.52 4.34 16.45
C THR A 234 17.48 5.82 16.05
N LEU A 235 16.29 6.40 15.85
CA LEU A 235 16.18 7.82 15.52
C LEU A 235 16.63 8.73 16.65
N ARG A 236 16.52 8.31 17.91
CA ARG A 236 17.04 9.09 19.04
C ARG A 236 18.57 9.17 18.98
N LEU A 237 19.26 8.05 18.78
CA LEU A 237 20.73 8.03 18.76
C LEU A 237 21.34 8.47 17.43
N ASN A 238 20.72 8.10 16.32
CA ASN A 238 21.27 8.20 14.97
C ASN A 238 20.21 8.67 13.96
N ALA A 239 19.53 9.78 14.25
CA ALA A 239 18.65 10.43 13.27
C ALA A 239 19.43 10.78 11.99
N PRO A 240 18.97 10.33 10.80
CA PRO A 240 19.56 10.72 9.52
C PRO A 240 19.61 12.24 9.32
N ILE A 241 18.64 12.98 9.89
CA ILE A 241 18.64 14.44 9.97
C ILE A 241 18.99 14.86 11.41
N PRO A 242 20.23 15.32 11.68
CA PRO A 242 20.69 15.54 13.07
C PRO A 242 20.34 16.93 13.62
N LEU A 243 19.77 17.83 12.81
CA LEU A 243 19.38 19.18 13.22
C LEU A 243 18.28 19.75 12.33
N PHE A 244 17.58 20.77 12.82
CA PHE A 244 16.76 21.66 12.01
C PHE A 244 16.87 23.09 12.52
N THR A 245 16.57 24.07 11.66
CA THR A 245 16.63 25.48 11.99
C THR A 245 15.25 26.08 12.14
N VAL A 246 15.10 27.05 13.04
CA VAL A 246 13.93 27.93 13.14
C VAL A 246 14.39 29.38 13.10
N GLU A 247 13.49 30.29 12.77
CA GLU A 247 13.76 31.72 12.73
C GLU A 247 12.78 32.44 13.65
N ALA A 248 13.26 33.42 14.42
CA ALA A 248 12.39 34.24 15.26
C ALA A 248 11.56 35.19 14.40
N ILE A 249 10.23 35.18 14.57
CA ILE A 249 9.30 36.02 13.81
C ILE A 249 9.35 37.48 14.30
N GLU A 250 9.55 37.66 15.60
CA GLU A 250 9.63 38.94 16.30
C GLU A 250 10.74 38.89 17.36
N ASP A 251 11.16 40.06 17.83
CA ASP A 251 12.10 40.16 18.96
C ASP A 251 11.49 39.47 20.19
N THR A 252 12.23 38.55 20.79
CA THR A 252 11.71 37.73 21.90
C THR A 252 12.79 37.31 22.90
N LEU A 253 12.36 36.73 24.02
CA LEU A 253 13.24 36.11 25.01
C LEU A 253 13.05 34.59 24.99
N LEU A 254 14.03 33.86 24.45
CA LEU A 254 14.04 32.40 24.52
C LEU A 254 14.19 31.95 25.98
N ALA A 255 13.29 31.07 26.42
CA ALA A 255 13.16 30.64 27.81
C ALA A 255 13.06 31.80 28.83
N GLY A 256 12.57 32.97 28.41
CA GLY A 256 12.49 34.18 29.23
C GLY A 256 13.84 34.77 29.63
N LYS A 257 14.94 34.31 29.02
CA LYS A 257 16.32 34.62 29.44
C LYS A 257 17.22 35.13 28.32
N TYR A 258 17.14 34.52 27.14
CA TYR A 258 18.08 34.78 26.06
C TYR A 258 17.42 35.66 24.99
N PRO A 259 17.85 36.92 24.80
CA PRO A 259 17.30 37.79 23.77
C PRO A 259 17.65 37.27 22.38
N ILE A 260 16.63 37.13 21.54
CA ILE A 260 16.72 36.73 20.14
C ILE A 260 16.02 37.79 19.30
N LYS A 261 16.68 38.29 18.26
CA LYS A 261 16.10 39.31 17.37
C LYS A 261 15.22 38.68 16.30
N ALA A 262 14.24 39.43 15.80
CA ALA A 262 13.48 39.07 14.62
C ALA A 262 14.43 38.75 13.44
N GLY A 263 14.18 37.63 12.75
CA GLY A 263 15.02 37.11 11.67
C GLY A 263 16.25 36.32 12.13
N GLU A 264 16.53 36.24 13.44
CA GLU A 264 17.66 35.47 13.94
C GLU A 264 17.37 33.96 13.87
N THR A 265 18.32 33.20 13.31
CA THR A 265 18.20 31.75 13.13
C THR A 265 18.69 30.99 14.37
N ILE A 266 17.86 30.09 14.88
CA ILE A 266 18.20 29.16 15.96
C ILE A 266 18.38 27.76 15.37
N VAL A 267 19.52 27.14 15.68
CA VAL A 267 19.83 25.76 15.28
C VAL A 267 19.44 24.80 16.40
N ASN A 268 18.48 23.91 16.13
CA ASN A 268 18.06 22.86 17.05
C ASN A 268 18.87 21.59 16.77
N LEU A 269 19.86 21.31 17.61
CA LEU A 269 20.79 20.20 17.43
C LEU A 269 20.23 18.90 18.06
N LEU A 270 19.47 18.15 17.26
CA LEU A 270 18.84 16.89 17.68
C LEU A 270 19.84 15.85 18.16
N ALA A 271 20.99 15.75 17.49
CA ALA A 271 22.07 14.84 17.87
C ALA A 271 22.63 15.08 19.30
N LYS A 272 22.28 16.20 19.95
CA LYS A 272 22.60 16.47 21.34
C LYS A 272 21.38 16.44 22.24
N SER A 273 20.27 17.05 21.85
CA SER A 273 19.05 17.04 22.68
C SER A 273 18.47 15.63 22.84
N HIS A 274 18.62 14.75 21.85
CA HIS A 274 18.15 13.37 21.93
C HIS A 274 19.02 12.47 22.81
N ILE A 275 20.17 12.94 23.29
CA ILE A 275 21.05 12.22 24.23
C ILE A 275 21.25 13.00 25.54
N ASP A 276 20.35 13.94 25.83
CA ASP A 276 20.42 14.74 27.05
C ASP A 276 20.16 13.85 28.28
N PRO A 277 21.12 13.72 29.23
CA PRO A 277 20.96 12.89 30.41
C PRO A 277 19.87 13.40 31.37
N GLU A 278 19.50 14.70 31.33
CA GLU A 278 18.38 15.21 32.11
C GLU A 278 17.05 14.58 31.67
N VAL A 279 16.94 14.32 30.36
CA VAL A 279 15.73 13.77 29.73
C VAL A 279 15.75 12.25 29.69
N PHE A 280 16.87 11.66 29.28
CA PHE A 280 17.00 10.23 28.99
C PHE A 280 17.75 9.44 30.08
N GLY A 281 18.26 10.10 31.12
CA GLY A 281 19.00 9.48 32.22
C GLY A 281 20.49 9.30 31.94
N ASP A 282 21.24 8.80 32.92
CA ASP A 282 22.70 8.62 32.80
C ASP A 282 23.11 7.64 31.67
N ASP A 283 22.22 6.71 31.32
CA ASP A 283 22.37 5.77 30.20
C ASP A 283 21.88 6.35 28.85
N ALA A 284 21.80 7.67 28.71
CA ALA A 284 21.32 8.34 27.48
C ALA A 284 22.11 7.99 26.22
N ASN A 285 23.38 7.58 26.33
CA ASN A 285 24.18 7.18 25.16
C ASN A 285 23.99 5.70 24.79
N GLU A 286 23.29 4.92 25.61
CA GLU A 286 23.04 3.50 25.36
C GLU A 286 21.84 3.29 24.43
N PHE A 287 21.90 2.25 23.59
CA PHE A 287 20.78 1.83 22.76
C PHE A 287 19.85 0.90 23.55
N LYS A 288 18.73 1.45 24.03
CA LYS A 288 17.80 0.74 24.92
C LYS A 288 16.35 0.93 24.48
N PRO A 289 15.85 0.14 23.52
CA PRO A 289 14.49 0.28 23.01
C PRO A 289 13.39 0.20 24.07
N GLU A 290 13.63 -0.44 25.20
CA GLU A 290 12.66 -0.52 26.30
C GLU A 290 12.19 0.86 26.81
N ARG A 291 13.00 1.93 26.66
CA ARG A 291 12.59 3.30 27.01
C ARG A 291 11.63 3.93 25.98
N MET A 292 11.55 3.34 24.79
CA MET A 292 10.78 3.81 23.65
C MET A 292 9.50 3.00 23.39
N LEU A 293 9.25 1.98 24.21
CA LEU A 293 7.94 1.34 24.28
C LEU A 293 6.87 2.39 24.63
N ASP A 294 5.65 2.17 24.17
CA ASP A 294 4.57 3.16 24.22
C ASP A 294 4.37 3.79 25.60
N GLN A 295 4.19 3.00 26.65
CA GLN A 295 3.95 3.54 27.99
C GLN A 295 5.16 4.31 28.57
N PRO A 296 6.41 3.80 28.54
CA PRO A 296 7.59 4.59 28.91
C PRO A 296 7.78 5.87 28.09
N PHE A 297 7.57 5.79 26.77
CA PHE A 297 7.72 6.92 25.86
C PHE A 297 6.68 8.01 26.11
N GLU A 298 5.42 7.64 26.35
CA GLU A 298 4.35 8.56 26.74
C GLU A 298 4.69 9.29 28.05
N LYS A 299 5.18 8.58 29.08
CA LYS A 299 5.61 9.20 30.33
C LYS A 299 6.77 10.18 30.13
N LEU A 300 7.76 9.81 29.30
CA LEU A 300 8.91 10.65 29.00
C LEU A 300 8.47 11.94 28.28
N THR A 301 7.62 11.83 27.26
CA THR A 301 7.14 12.97 26.47
C THR A 301 6.16 13.87 27.22
N GLN A 302 5.42 13.33 28.21
CA GLN A 302 4.63 14.15 29.13
C GLN A 302 5.52 14.97 30.07
N LYS A 303 6.56 14.36 30.63
CA LYS A 303 7.49 15.04 31.53
C LYS A 303 8.37 16.05 30.80
N PHE A 304 8.84 15.69 29.61
CA PHE A 304 9.70 16.51 28.76
C PHE A 304 9.07 16.66 27.36
N PRO A 305 8.12 17.59 27.20
CA PRO A 305 7.52 17.86 25.89
C PRO A 305 8.58 18.22 24.87
N ASN A 306 8.40 17.75 23.63
CA ASN A 306 9.31 18.00 22.51
C ASN A 306 10.72 17.38 22.64
N ALA A 307 10.94 16.45 23.58
CA ALA A 307 12.21 15.74 23.76
C ALA A 307 12.63 14.85 22.57
N TRP A 308 11.68 14.36 21.77
CA TRP A 308 11.95 13.49 20.62
C TRP A 308 11.33 14.10 19.36
N LYS A 309 12.18 14.53 18.42
CA LYS A 309 11.83 15.36 17.24
C LYS A 309 12.56 14.98 15.94
N PRO A 310 12.76 13.69 15.62
CA PRO A 310 13.46 13.32 14.39
C PRO A 310 12.70 13.70 13.11
N PHE A 311 11.40 13.96 13.22
CA PHE A 311 10.53 14.39 12.11
C PHE A 311 10.26 15.91 12.09
N GLY A 312 11.06 16.71 12.81
CA GLY A 312 10.88 18.16 12.87
C GLY A 312 9.72 18.59 13.77
N ASN A 313 9.10 19.73 13.45
CA ASN A 313 8.14 20.38 14.35
C ASN A 313 7.05 21.18 13.61
N GLY A 314 5.81 21.09 14.12
CA GLY A 314 4.69 21.93 13.69
C GLY A 314 4.25 21.65 12.26
N MET A 315 3.60 22.64 11.62
CA MET A 315 3.14 22.54 10.22
C MET A 315 4.26 22.25 9.20
N ARG A 316 5.52 22.39 9.62
CA ARG A 316 6.73 22.13 8.84
C ARG A 316 7.39 20.80 9.21
N ALA A 317 6.74 19.98 10.03
CA ALA A 317 7.14 18.60 10.31
C ALA A 317 7.09 17.75 9.03
N CYS A 318 7.74 16.60 9.08
CA CYS A 318 7.82 15.67 7.97
C CYS A 318 6.43 15.17 7.58
N ILE A 319 5.94 15.59 6.41
CA ILE A 319 4.70 15.11 5.81
C ILE A 319 4.76 13.61 5.49
N GLY A 320 5.95 13.11 5.13
CA GLY A 320 6.19 11.70 4.82
C GLY A 320 6.38 10.79 6.04
N ARG A 321 6.18 11.29 7.28
CA ARG A 321 6.39 10.50 8.49
C ARG A 321 5.60 9.18 8.47
N PRO A 322 4.28 9.16 8.21
CA PRO A 322 3.53 7.90 8.19
C PRO A 322 4.02 6.92 7.12
N PHE A 323 4.39 7.44 5.94
CA PHE A 323 4.95 6.65 4.84
C PHE A 323 6.24 5.95 5.25
N ALA A 324 7.23 6.71 5.74
CA ALA A 324 8.52 6.18 6.16
C ALA A 324 8.39 5.18 7.31
N TRP A 325 7.43 5.41 8.22
CA TRP A 325 7.16 4.53 9.34
C TRP A 325 6.60 3.18 8.89
N GLN A 326 5.59 3.19 8.01
CA GLN A 326 4.99 1.96 7.47
C GLN A 326 6.00 1.16 6.66
N GLU A 327 6.74 1.81 5.74
CA GLU A 327 7.81 1.16 4.97
C GLU A 327 8.84 0.52 5.90
N SER A 328 9.30 1.26 6.92
CA SER A 328 10.30 0.75 7.86
C SER A 328 9.78 -0.46 8.64
N LEU A 329 8.55 -0.42 9.15
CA LEU A 329 7.95 -1.55 9.88
C LEU A 329 7.80 -2.78 8.99
N LEU A 330 7.29 -2.62 7.77
CA LEU A 330 7.13 -3.70 6.80
C LEU A 330 8.48 -4.35 6.46
N VAL A 331 9.48 -3.54 6.15
CA VAL A 331 10.82 -4.01 5.78
C VAL A 331 11.49 -4.71 6.95
N MET A 332 11.40 -4.14 8.16
CA MET A 332 11.90 -4.78 9.38
C MET A 332 11.22 -6.13 9.62
N ALA A 333 9.89 -6.20 9.53
CA ALA A 333 9.15 -7.44 9.69
C ALA A 333 9.56 -8.48 8.64
N MET A 334 9.57 -8.11 7.36
CA MET A 334 9.92 -9.02 6.26
C MET A 334 11.34 -9.55 6.39
N LEU A 335 12.30 -8.70 6.71
CA LEU A 335 13.69 -9.10 6.83
C LEU A 335 13.94 -9.96 8.06
N LEU A 336 13.39 -9.60 9.23
CA LEU A 336 13.56 -10.39 10.45
C LEU A 336 12.81 -11.72 10.40
N GLN A 337 11.65 -11.78 9.75
CA GLN A 337 10.90 -13.03 9.52
C GLN A 337 11.75 -14.04 8.73
N ASN A 338 12.46 -13.58 7.71
CA ASN A 338 13.05 -14.47 6.70
C ASN A 338 14.56 -14.68 6.83
N PHE A 339 15.29 -13.80 7.54
CA PHE A 339 16.75 -13.83 7.57
C PHE A 339 17.35 -13.70 8.97
N ASN A 340 18.47 -14.40 9.17
CA ASN A 340 19.45 -14.14 10.21
C ASN A 340 20.57 -13.27 9.64
N PHE A 341 20.96 -12.22 10.36
CA PHE A 341 21.94 -11.26 9.87
C PHE A 341 23.26 -11.34 10.63
N VAL A 342 24.36 -11.16 9.91
CA VAL A 342 25.71 -11.16 10.47
C VAL A 342 26.45 -9.92 9.98
N LEU A 343 26.89 -9.09 10.92
CA LEU A 343 27.74 -7.94 10.62
C LEU A 343 29.19 -8.41 10.42
N GLU A 344 29.95 -7.71 9.56
CA GLU A 344 31.39 -7.95 9.49
C GLU A 344 32.06 -7.68 10.84
N PRO A 345 32.81 -8.64 11.43
CA PRO A 345 33.34 -8.51 12.79
C PRO A 345 34.24 -7.28 13.00
N SER A 346 34.97 -6.87 11.96
CA SER A 346 35.87 -5.71 12.00
C SER A 346 35.18 -4.38 11.75
N TYR A 347 33.86 -4.36 11.49
CA TYR A 347 33.15 -3.12 11.20
C TYR A 347 33.06 -2.22 12.44
N SER A 348 33.59 -1.01 12.29
CA SER A 348 33.42 0.11 13.21
C SER A 348 32.60 1.20 12.52
N LEU A 349 31.72 1.86 13.28
CA LEU A 349 30.81 2.84 12.70
C LEU A 349 31.59 4.06 12.19
N GLY A 350 31.68 4.19 10.87
CA GLY A 350 31.99 5.44 10.20
C GLY A 350 30.70 6.16 9.82
N ILE A 351 30.71 7.50 9.79
CA ILE A 351 29.58 8.30 9.31
C ILE A 351 29.92 8.87 7.94
N LYS A 352 29.07 8.61 6.95
CA LYS A 352 29.05 9.35 5.69
C LYS A 352 28.04 10.47 5.84
N GLN A 353 28.49 11.71 5.64
CA GLN A 353 27.66 12.90 5.79
C GLN A 353 27.51 13.62 4.45
N THR A 354 26.26 13.84 4.05
CA THR A 354 25.83 14.73 2.95
C THR A 354 24.95 15.82 3.56
N LEU A 355 23.70 15.98 3.11
CA LEU A 355 22.67 16.67 3.90
C LEU A 355 22.21 15.81 5.09
N THR A 356 22.19 14.48 4.90
CA THR A 356 21.84 13.49 5.92
C THR A 356 23.08 12.73 6.38
N ILE A 357 22.93 11.86 7.38
CA ILE A 357 23.96 10.93 7.83
C ILE A 357 23.53 9.47 7.62
N LYS A 358 24.50 8.61 7.32
CA LYS A 358 24.32 7.15 7.26
C LYS A 358 25.62 6.40 7.63
N PRO A 359 25.54 5.11 8.02
CA PRO A 359 26.73 4.28 8.20
C PRO A 359 27.59 4.25 6.94
N LYS A 360 28.87 4.58 7.06
CA LYS A 360 29.81 4.54 5.93
C LYS A 360 30.29 3.10 5.73
N ASP A 361 30.28 2.64 4.48
CA ASP A 361 30.86 1.35 4.03
C ASP A 361 30.41 0.15 4.90
N MET A 362 29.12 0.12 5.24
CA MET A 362 28.54 -0.94 6.07
C MET A 362 28.13 -2.15 5.23
N TYR A 363 28.76 -3.29 5.51
CA TYR A 363 28.44 -4.57 4.89
C TYR A 363 27.92 -5.58 5.93
N MET A 364 26.94 -6.39 5.52
CA MET A 364 26.44 -7.52 6.30
C MET A 364 26.18 -8.73 5.42
N ARG A 365 25.94 -9.88 6.04
CA ARG A 365 25.47 -11.10 5.37
C ARG A 365 24.08 -11.46 5.87
N ALA A 366 23.27 -12.06 5.01
CA ALA A 366 21.92 -12.49 5.32
C ALA A 366 21.78 -14.00 5.04
N VAL A 367 21.35 -14.76 6.04
CA VAL A 367 21.18 -16.21 5.98
C VAL A 367 19.70 -16.53 6.11
N LEU A 368 19.12 -17.25 5.15
CA LEU A 368 17.71 -17.64 5.21
C LEU A 368 17.41 -18.48 6.46
N ARG A 369 16.30 -18.15 7.13
CA ARG A 369 15.83 -18.86 8.32
C ARG A 369 15.07 -20.12 7.93
N HIS A 370 14.89 -21.02 8.89
CA HIS A 370 13.97 -22.17 8.81
C HIS A 370 14.21 -23.13 7.64
N GLY A 371 15.40 -23.15 7.06
CA GLY A 371 15.70 -23.98 5.88
C GLY A 371 15.00 -23.50 4.61
N LEU A 372 14.55 -22.24 4.56
CA LEU A 372 13.99 -21.65 3.35
C LEU A 372 15.04 -21.65 2.22
N SER A 373 14.59 -21.96 1.02
CA SER A 373 15.29 -21.66 -0.24
C SER A 373 14.77 -20.36 -0.84
N PRO A 374 15.52 -19.74 -1.78
CA PRO A 374 15.03 -18.57 -2.51
C PRO A 374 13.69 -18.83 -3.23
N THR A 375 13.50 -20.04 -3.75
CA THR A 375 12.25 -20.45 -4.43
C THR A 375 11.08 -20.61 -3.47
N THR A 376 11.29 -21.12 -2.25
CA THR A 376 10.23 -21.17 -1.24
C THR A 376 9.89 -19.78 -0.70
N LEU A 377 10.89 -18.91 -0.54
CA LEU A 377 10.66 -17.51 -0.14
C LEU A 377 9.84 -16.77 -1.20
N GLU A 378 10.16 -16.94 -2.48
CA GLU A 378 9.39 -16.34 -3.60
C GLU A 378 7.92 -16.75 -3.58
N ARG A 379 7.62 -18.02 -3.31
CA ARG A 379 6.23 -18.50 -3.18
C ARG A 379 5.52 -17.89 -1.97
N GLN A 380 6.22 -17.73 -0.84
CA GLN A 380 5.67 -17.12 0.37
C GLN A 380 5.38 -15.63 0.17
N LEU A 381 6.32 -14.89 -0.42
CA LEU A 381 6.17 -13.46 -0.70
C LEU A 381 5.14 -13.18 -1.81
N SER A 382 4.96 -14.08 -2.77
CA SER A 382 3.92 -13.95 -3.82
C SER A 382 2.52 -14.38 -3.37
N GLY A 383 2.34 -14.79 -2.10
CA GLY A 383 1.03 -15.14 -1.56
C GLY A 383 0.45 -16.46 -2.11
N GLN A 384 1.24 -17.34 -2.74
CA GLN A 384 0.76 -18.61 -3.31
C GLN A 384 0.55 -19.74 -2.27
N ALA A 385 0.29 -19.39 -1.01
CA ALA A 385 -0.22 -20.32 0.01
C ALA A 385 -1.69 -20.00 0.30
N ALA A 386 -2.59 -20.89 -0.13
CA ALA A 386 -4.03 -20.92 0.12
C ALA A 386 -4.81 -19.62 -0.17
N SER A 387 -5.26 -19.50 -1.41
CA SER A 387 -6.36 -18.63 -1.82
C SER A 387 -7.58 -18.77 -0.89
N LYS A 388 -7.84 -17.73 -0.09
CA LYS A 388 -9.20 -17.30 0.22
C LYS A 388 -9.42 -16.00 -0.56
N THR A 389 -10.16 -16.12 -1.65
CA THR A 389 -10.63 -15.02 -2.49
C THR A 389 -11.64 -14.17 -1.72
N ASP A 390 -11.29 -12.93 -1.43
CA ASP A 390 -12.26 -11.84 -1.24
C ASP A 390 -12.16 -10.92 -2.45
N SER A 391 -13.22 -10.89 -3.26
CA SER A 391 -13.43 -9.88 -4.29
C SER A 391 -14.91 -9.49 -4.26
N THR A 392 -15.20 -8.33 -3.70
CA THR A 392 -16.52 -7.69 -3.75
C THR A 392 -16.50 -6.59 -4.78
N ASP A 393 -17.21 -6.81 -5.89
CA ASP A 393 -17.67 -5.77 -6.79
C ASP A 393 -19.17 -5.57 -6.51
N SER A 394 -19.53 -4.45 -5.90
CA SER A 394 -20.93 -4.10 -5.61
C SER A 394 -21.45 -3.11 -6.65
N LYS A 395 -22.31 -3.58 -7.55
CA LYS A 395 -23.18 -2.68 -8.34
C LYS A 395 -24.32 -2.19 -7.44
N ALA A 396 -24.34 -0.89 -7.17
CA ALA A 396 -25.46 -0.21 -6.55
C ALA A 396 -26.64 -0.11 -7.53
N HIS A 397 -27.80 -0.62 -7.13
CA HIS A 397 -29.08 -0.31 -7.75
C HIS A 397 -29.76 0.80 -6.93
N ASP A 398 -30.11 1.87 -7.64
CA ASP A 398 -30.89 3.00 -7.16
C ASP A 398 -32.38 2.64 -7.05
N SER A 399 -33.06 3.03 -5.95
CA SER A 399 -34.48 3.46 -5.89
C SER A 399 -35.08 3.46 -4.47
N ASN A 400 -35.53 4.65 -4.05
CA ASN A 400 -36.55 5.05 -3.05
C ASN A 400 -36.03 5.94 -1.92
N ASP A 401 -36.16 7.26 -2.12
CA ASP A 401 -35.40 8.28 -1.38
C ASP A 401 -36.26 9.18 -0.45
N LYS A 402 -37.35 8.66 0.13
CA LYS A 402 -38.30 9.50 0.91
C LYS A 402 -38.70 9.01 2.30
N GLU A 403 -38.18 7.89 2.80
CA GLU A 403 -38.49 7.41 4.16
C GLU A 403 -37.28 7.58 5.10
N GLY A 404 -37.50 8.18 6.28
CA GLY A 404 -36.50 8.36 7.34
C GLY A 404 -36.43 9.78 7.92
N VAL A 405 -36.07 9.89 9.21
CA VAL A 405 -35.85 11.19 9.87
C VAL A 405 -34.62 11.87 9.25
N PRO A 406 -34.68 13.15 8.80
CA PRO A 406 -33.53 13.84 8.23
C PRO A 406 -32.31 13.83 9.17
N LEU A 407 -31.11 13.72 8.63
CA LEU A 407 -29.85 13.75 9.38
C LEU A 407 -28.79 14.49 8.56
N THR A 408 -28.05 15.41 9.18
CA THR A 408 -26.87 16.02 8.55
C THR A 408 -25.62 15.43 9.19
N ILE A 409 -24.62 15.06 8.37
CA ILE A 409 -23.32 14.59 8.85
C ILE A 409 -22.25 15.55 8.35
N LEU A 410 -21.46 16.10 9.27
CA LEU A 410 -20.39 17.04 8.97
C LEU A 410 -19.04 16.43 9.34
N TYR A 411 -18.01 16.72 8.56
CA TYR A 411 -16.67 16.24 8.88
C TYR A 411 -15.59 17.33 8.83
N GLY A 412 -14.64 17.25 9.76
CA GLY A 412 -13.37 17.98 9.70
C GLY A 412 -12.25 16.98 9.51
N SER A 413 -11.57 17.01 8.38
CA SER A 413 -10.61 15.98 8.00
C SER A 413 -9.44 16.55 7.21
N SER A 414 -8.23 16.48 7.78
CA SER A 414 -6.99 16.80 7.06
C SER A 414 -6.44 15.60 6.27
N SER A 415 -6.78 14.38 6.69
CA SER A 415 -6.20 13.12 6.20
C SER A 415 -7.20 12.19 5.52
N GLY A 416 -8.44 12.62 5.30
CA GLY A 416 -9.53 11.79 4.76
C GLY A 416 -10.22 10.88 5.79
N THR A 417 -9.57 10.48 6.89
CA THR A 417 -10.11 9.53 7.88
C THR A 417 -11.51 9.91 8.41
N CYS A 418 -11.72 11.13 8.90
CA CYS A 418 -13.02 11.54 9.42
C CYS A 418 -14.10 11.67 8.32
N GLN A 419 -13.69 11.90 7.07
CA GLN A 419 -14.61 11.90 5.92
C GLN A 419 -15.11 10.48 5.64
N THR A 420 -14.23 9.49 5.67
CA THR A 420 -14.59 8.07 5.49
C THR A 420 -15.52 7.59 6.60
N LEU A 421 -15.23 7.94 7.86
CA LEU A 421 -16.13 7.63 8.99
C LEU A 421 -17.51 8.30 8.82
N ALA A 422 -17.55 9.56 8.37
CA ALA A 422 -18.80 10.25 8.07
C ALA A 422 -19.60 9.58 6.93
N GLN A 423 -18.92 9.10 5.88
CA GLN A 423 -19.54 8.35 4.78
C GLN A 423 -20.09 7.01 5.26
N ARG A 424 -19.38 6.34 6.18
CA ARG A 424 -19.83 5.10 6.79
C ARG A 424 -21.09 5.31 7.63
N ALA A 425 -21.06 6.28 8.55
CA ALA A 425 -22.23 6.66 9.33
C ALA A 425 -23.43 7.01 8.44
N ALA A 426 -23.19 7.59 7.25
CA ALA A 426 -24.24 7.85 6.29
C ALA A 426 -24.83 6.58 5.65
N GLY A 427 -24.00 5.57 5.41
CA GLY A 427 -24.46 4.25 4.95
C GLY A 427 -25.33 3.55 5.99
N ASP A 428 -24.90 3.60 7.26
CA ASP A 428 -25.55 2.89 8.36
C ASP A 428 -26.85 3.62 8.83
N ALA A 429 -26.95 4.93 8.61
CA ALA A 429 -28.10 5.75 9.02
C ALA A 429 -29.47 5.18 8.59
N ARG A 430 -29.55 4.58 7.39
CA ARG A 430 -30.80 4.00 6.86
C ARG A 430 -31.30 2.82 7.69
N ASP A 431 -30.39 1.99 8.18
CA ASP A 431 -30.73 0.82 9.00
C ASP A 431 -31.25 1.23 10.38
N HIS A 432 -30.93 2.46 10.81
CA HIS A 432 -31.41 3.07 12.04
C HIS A 432 -32.59 4.05 11.84
N GLY A 433 -33.21 4.09 10.65
CA GLY A 433 -34.40 4.89 10.34
C GLY A 433 -34.13 6.38 10.11
N PHE A 434 -32.88 6.75 9.83
CA PHE A 434 -32.47 8.11 9.45
C PHE A 434 -32.18 8.20 7.95
N ARG A 435 -32.42 9.38 7.39
CA ARG A 435 -32.11 9.72 6.00
C ARG A 435 -31.10 10.86 5.98
N VAL A 436 -29.89 10.59 5.50
CA VAL A 436 -28.87 11.64 5.36
C VAL A 436 -29.29 12.63 4.28
N VAL A 437 -29.54 13.88 4.69
CA VAL A 437 -29.93 14.97 3.77
C VAL A 437 -28.74 15.78 3.29
N ASN A 438 -27.64 15.78 4.06
CA ASN A 438 -26.41 16.44 3.68
C ASN A 438 -25.21 15.75 4.33
N ILE A 439 -24.14 15.56 3.55
CA ILE A 439 -22.82 15.15 4.02
C ILE A 439 -21.78 16.12 3.46
N ASP A 440 -21.12 16.88 4.31
CA ASP A 440 -20.19 17.94 3.87
C ASP A 440 -19.10 18.24 4.90
N CYS A 441 -18.11 19.04 4.52
CA CYS A 441 -17.08 19.49 5.46
C CYS A 441 -17.63 20.55 6.42
N LEU A 442 -16.99 20.68 7.59
CA LEU A 442 -17.43 21.61 8.64
C LEU A 442 -17.48 23.07 8.17
N ASP A 443 -16.53 23.52 7.34
CA ASP A 443 -16.51 24.90 6.83
C ASP A 443 -17.73 25.26 5.98
N ARG A 444 -18.41 24.28 5.39
CA ARG A 444 -19.66 24.51 4.64
C ARG A 444 -20.88 24.75 5.54
N ALA A 445 -20.79 24.35 6.81
CA ALA A 445 -21.83 24.59 7.81
C ALA A 445 -21.60 25.88 8.63
N ASN A 446 -20.63 26.72 8.23
CA ASN A 446 -20.34 27.99 8.88
C ASN A 446 -21.57 28.92 8.86
N GLY A 447 -22.14 29.24 10.03
CA GLY A 447 -23.33 30.08 10.14
C GLY A 447 -24.66 29.38 9.80
N ALA A 448 -24.63 28.08 9.51
CA ALA A 448 -25.76 27.38 8.89
C ALA A 448 -26.00 25.97 9.45
N LEU A 449 -25.92 25.81 10.78
CA LEU A 449 -26.30 24.55 11.42
C LEU A 449 -27.84 24.39 11.44
N PRO A 450 -28.38 23.22 11.02
CA PRO A 450 -29.82 23.00 10.99
C PRO A 450 -30.41 22.93 12.42
N THR A 451 -31.67 23.34 12.54
CA THR A 451 -32.43 23.37 13.80
C THR A 451 -33.64 22.43 13.78
N ASP A 452 -33.98 21.91 12.61
CA ASP A 452 -35.12 21.03 12.34
C ASP A 452 -34.75 19.54 12.42
N HIS A 453 -33.46 19.19 12.40
CA HIS A 453 -32.98 17.82 12.47
C HIS A 453 -31.56 17.72 13.06
N PRO A 454 -31.11 16.53 13.51
CA PRO A 454 -29.84 16.38 14.22
C PRO A 454 -28.62 16.49 13.29
N VAL A 455 -27.48 16.86 13.89
CA VAL A 455 -26.17 16.96 13.23
C VAL A 455 -25.17 16.01 13.88
N VAL A 456 -24.51 15.15 13.10
CA VAL A 456 -23.38 14.35 13.57
C VAL A 456 -22.09 14.96 13.03
N ILE A 457 -21.15 15.26 13.92
CA ILE A 457 -19.86 15.87 13.57
C ILE A 457 -18.75 14.86 13.80
N VAL A 458 -17.96 14.57 12.77
CA VAL A 458 -16.77 13.73 12.88
C VAL A 458 -15.55 14.58 12.57
N THR A 459 -14.70 14.88 13.55
CA THR A 459 -13.57 15.79 13.35
C THR A 459 -12.29 15.30 14.01
N THR A 460 -11.16 15.85 13.60
CA THR A 460 -9.84 15.50 14.15
C THR A 460 -9.12 16.74 14.69
N SER A 461 -8.06 16.54 15.46
CA SER A 461 -7.10 17.59 15.78
C SER A 461 -5.81 17.35 15.01
N TYR A 462 -5.35 18.34 14.25
CA TYR A 462 -4.03 18.29 13.65
C TYR A 462 -3.13 19.29 14.37
N GLU A 463 -2.19 18.77 15.17
CA GLU A 463 -1.27 19.58 15.98
C GLU A 463 -1.94 20.64 16.86
N GLY A 464 -3.20 20.42 17.24
CA GLY A 464 -4.00 21.32 18.08
C GLY A 464 -4.73 22.43 17.36
N GLN A 465 -4.66 22.43 16.03
CA GLN A 465 -5.44 23.28 15.16
C GLN A 465 -6.57 22.47 14.51
N PRO A 466 -7.67 23.15 14.14
CA PRO A 466 -8.74 22.51 13.38
C PRO A 466 -8.20 22.02 12.03
N PRO A 467 -8.80 20.95 11.47
CA PRO A 467 -8.54 20.53 10.10
C PRO A 467 -8.75 21.69 9.12
N ASP A 468 -8.06 21.65 7.97
CA ASP A 468 -8.10 22.76 7.00
C ASP A 468 -9.51 23.06 6.48
N ASN A 469 -10.39 22.06 6.45
CA ASN A 469 -11.80 22.18 6.06
C ASN A 469 -12.77 22.35 7.24
N ALA A 470 -12.25 22.73 8.41
CA ALA A 470 -13.00 23.04 9.62
C ALA A 470 -12.53 24.35 10.29
N GLY A 471 -11.56 25.05 9.69
CA GLY A 471 -10.95 26.25 10.29
C GLY A 471 -11.90 27.44 10.34
N HIS A 472 -12.67 27.69 9.29
CA HIS A 472 -13.67 28.76 9.27
C HIS A 472 -14.83 28.46 10.22
N PHE A 473 -15.27 27.20 10.26
CA PHE A 473 -16.28 26.76 11.22
C PHE A 473 -15.80 26.93 12.66
N GLN A 474 -14.57 26.52 12.97
CA GLN A 474 -13.97 26.68 14.30
C GLN A 474 -13.91 28.16 14.71
N ALA A 475 -13.43 29.04 13.82
CA ALA A 475 -13.36 30.48 14.08
C ALA A 475 -14.75 31.09 14.30
N TRP A 476 -15.76 30.64 13.55
CA TRP A 476 -17.14 31.09 13.72
C TRP A 476 -17.71 30.68 15.07
N ILE A 477 -17.64 29.39 15.43
CA ILE A 477 -18.19 28.93 16.72
C ILE A 477 -17.49 29.60 17.91
N GLU A 478 -16.19 29.91 17.79
CA GLU A 478 -15.42 30.65 18.81
C GLU A 478 -15.84 32.13 18.92
N SER A 479 -16.42 32.71 17.87
CA SER A 479 -16.93 34.08 17.88
C SER A 479 -18.33 34.21 18.52
N LEU A 480 -19.02 33.08 18.74
CA LEU A 480 -20.37 33.07 19.30
C LEU A 480 -20.36 33.49 20.77
N LYS A 481 -21.24 34.41 21.13
CA LYS A 481 -21.41 34.87 22.51
C LYS A 481 -22.37 33.97 23.27
N LYS A 482 -21.91 33.45 24.41
CA LYS A 482 -22.66 32.51 25.25
C LYS A 482 -24.01 33.07 25.72
N GLU A 483 -24.06 34.38 25.98
CA GLU A 483 -25.25 35.07 26.52
C GLU A 483 -26.41 35.11 25.53
N GLU A 484 -26.12 35.04 24.22
CA GLU A 484 -27.10 35.20 23.15
C GLU A 484 -27.76 33.86 22.76
N GLN A 485 -27.25 32.72 23.28
CA GLN A 485 -27.66 31.35 22.91
C GLN A 485 -27.95 31.17 21.41
N PRO A 486 -27.00 31.52 20.52
CA PRO A 486 -27.26 31.62 19.09
C PRO A 486 -27.57 30.27 18.41
N LEU A 487 -27.25 29.14 19.06
CA LEU A 487 -27.50 27.79 18.53
C LEU A 487 -28.68 27.09 19.20
N LYS A 488 -29.57 27.85 19.86
CA LYS A 488 -30.78 27.30 20.46
C LYS A 488 -31.64 26.60 19.40
N GLY A 489 -31.91 25.31 19.60
CA GLY A 489 -32.66 24.46 18.67
C GLY A 489 -31.79 23.52 17.85
N VAL A 490 -30.47 23.76 17.76
CA VAL A 490 -29.53 22.81 17.14
C VAL A 490 -29.35 21.61 18.07
N SER A 491 -29.41 20.40 17.53
CA SER A 491 -29.10 19.17 18.26
C SER A 491 -27.93 18.45 17.59
N TYR A 492 -26.92 18.04 18.36
CA TYR A 492 -25.67 17.53 17.78
C TYR A 492 -25.04 16.36 18.56
N ALA A 493 -24.16 15.61 17.88
CA ALA A 493 -23.26 14.62 18.46
C ALA A 493 -21.86 14.76 17.82
N VAL A 494 -20.80 14.45 18.57
CA VAL A 494 -19.41 14.59 18.09
C VAL A 494 -18.64 13.30 18.27
N PHE A 495 -17.88 12.92 17.24
CA PHE A 495 -16.82 11.92 17.32
C PHE A 495 -15.48 12.54 16.94
N GLY A 496 -14.46 12.28 17.75
CA GLY A 496 -13.14 12.88 17.64
C GLY A 496 -12.04 11.87 17.35
N CYS A 497 -11.23 12.13 16.32
CA CYS A 497 -9.97 11.42 16.10
C CYS A 497 -8.79 12.25 16.65
N GLY A 498 -7.74 11.58 17.11
CA GLY A 498 -6.49 12.22 17.52
C GLY A 498 -5.34 11.23 17.50
N HIS A 499 -4.10 11.72 17.60
CA HIS A 499 -2.91 10.87 17.62
C HIS A 499 -2.09 11.15 18.87
N LYS A 500 -1.86 10.13 19.70
CA LYS A 500 -1.25 10.30 21.05
C LYS A 500 0.14 10.94 21.07
N ASP A 501 0.93 10.80 20.01
CA ASP A 501 2.24 11.45 19.88
C ASP A 501 2.18 12.99 19.95
N TRP A 502 1.02 13.61 19.76
CA TRP A 502 0.79 15.05 19.97
C TRP A 502 0.12 15.30 21.32
N THR A 503 0.79 14.92 22.41
CA THR A 503 0.25 14.89 23.78
C THR A 503 -0.38 16.21 24.24
N GLN A 504 0.17 17.38 23.87
CA GLN A 504 -0.37 18.69 24.26
C GLN A 504 -1.67 19.08 23.54
N THR A 505 -1.98 18.40 22.44
CA THR A 505 -3.07 18.78 21.53
C THR A 505 -3.98 17.62 21.16
N PHE A 506 -3.81 16.50 21.86
CA PHE A 506 -4.58 15.28 21.71
C PHE A 506 -6.08 15.54 21.92
N HIS A 507 -6.89 15.27 20.89
CA HIS A 507 -8.33 15.52 20.84
C HIS A 507 -8.77 16.97 21.12
N ARG A 508 -7.87 17.96 21.03
CA ARG A 508 -8.16 19.36 21.38
C ARG A 508 -9.37 19.93 20.63
N ILE A 509 -9.43 19.74 19.32
CA ILE A 509 -10.48 20.30 18.45
C ILE A 509 -11.83 19.59 18.64
N PRO A 510 -11.93 18.25 18.59
CA PRO A 510 -13.20 17.58 18.87
C PRO A 510 -13.80 17.97 20.22
N ARG A 511 -12.99 18.03 21.29
CA ARG A 511 -13.44 18.47 22.62
C ARG A 511 -13.94 19.91 22.59
N ARG A 512 -13.21 20.79 21.92
CA ARG A 512 -13.54 22.22 21.86
C ARG A 512 -14.79 22.50 21.02
N VAL A 513 -14.98 21.80 19.90
CA VAL A 513 -16.22 21.85 19.12
C VAL A 513 -17.39 21.40 19.99
N ASP A 514 -17.25 20.25 20.66
CA ASP A 514 -18.29 19.71 21.53
C ASP A 514 -18.65 20.66 22.69
N GLU A 515 -17.66 21.27 23.36
CA GLU A 515 -17.88 22.21 24.46
C GLU A 515 -18.47 23.56 24.01
N ILE A 516 -18.00 24.12 22.88
CA ILE A 516 -18.46 25.43 22.41
C ILE A 516 -19.91 25.36 21.93
N LEU A 517 -20.28 24.31 21.20
CA LEU A 517 -21.66 24.13 20.72
C LEU A 517 -22.65 24.04 21.90
N GLU A 518 -22.33 23.28 22.94
CA GLU A 518 -23.15 23.21 24.16
C GLU A 518 -23.27 24.57 24.85
N ASN A 519 -22.14 25.28 25.01
CA ASN A 519 -22.14 26.61 25.62
C ASN A 519 -22.92 27.65 24.81
N ALA A 520 -22.97 27.53 23.49
CA ALA A 520 -23.73 28.41 22.59
C ALA A 520 -25.23 28.07 22.52
N GLY A 521 -25.71 27.10 23.31
CA GLY A 521 -27.13 26.76 23.44
C GLY A 521 -27.61 25.57 22.59
N ALA A 522 -26.70 24.86 21.90
CA ALA A 522 -27.06 23.62 21.21
C ALA A 522 -27.23 22.46 22.21
N ARG A 523 -28.07 21.49 21.86
CA ARG A 523 -28.34 20.30 22.69
C ARG A 523 -27.44 19.14 22.26
N ARG A 524 -26.56 18.68 23.17
CA ARG A 524 -25.81 17.43 22.97
C ARG A 524 -26.76 16.22 23.05
N ILE A 525 -26.78 15.41 21.99
CA ILE A 525 -27.62 14.20 21.87
C ILE A 525 -26.92 12.98 22.45
N ALA A 526 -25.62 12.83 22.17
CA ALA A 526 -24.83 11.67 22.52
C ALA A 526 -23.50 12.09 23.16
N GLN A 527 -22.93 11.25 24.02
CA GLN A 527 -21.63 11.50 24.63
C GLN A 527 -20.52 11.57 23.55
N LEU A 528 -19.58 12.50 23.69
CA LEU A 528 -18.42 12.65 22.80
C LEU A 528 -17.64 11.32 22.70
N GLY A 529 -17.53 10.78 21.48
CA GLY A 529 -16.67 9.62 21.17
C GLY A 529 -15.26 10.07 20.80
N LEU A 530 -14.24 9.29 21.18
CA LEU A 530 -12.84 9.61 20.92
C LEU A 530 -12.04 8.37 20.54
N SER A 531 -11.16 8.48 19.54
CA SER A 531 -10.25 7.41 19.12
C SER A 531 -8.80 7.89 18.97
N ASP A 532 -7.85 7.00 19.27
CA ASP A 532 -6.42 7.19 19.03
C ASP A 532 -5.97 6.49 17.74
N VAL A 533 -5.69 7.30 16.72
CA VAL A 533 -5.28 6.84 15.39
C VAL A 533 -3.94 6.09 15.43
N SER A 534 -3.11 6.30 16.46
CA SER A 534 -1.82 5.61 16.59
C SER A 534 -1.94 4.08 16.73
N GLN A 535 -3.10 3.59 17.20
CA GLN A 535 -3.34 2.16 17.46
C GLN A 535 -3.91 1.42 16.24
N GLY A 536 -4.23 2.13 15.16
CA GLY A 536 -4.86 1.55 13.97
C GLY A 536 -6.30 1.05 14.18
N SER A 537 -6.94 1.36 15.32
CA SER A 537 -8.27 0.87 15.72
C SER A 537 -9.42 1.83 15.41
N VAL A 538 -9.19 2.91 14.65
CA VAL A 538 -10.14 4.02 14.48
C VAL A 538 -11.53 3.57 14.05
N PHE A 539 -11.61 2.60 13.14
CA PHE A 539 -12.89 2.05 12.69
C PHE A 539 -13.59 1.27 13.79
N THR A 540 -12.87 0.44 14.54
CA THR A 540 -13.42 -0.33 15.65
C THR A 540 -13.93 0.58 16.77
N ASP A 541 -13.18 1.63 17.11
CA ASP A 541 -13.58 2.61 18.13
C ASP A 541 -14.81 3.41 17.68
N PHE A 542 -14.89 3.75 16.39
CA PHE A 542 -16.03 4.43 15.79
C PHE A 542 -17.27 3.55 15.78
N GLU A 543 -17.16 2.30 15.30
CA GLU A 543 -18.25 1.31 15.31
C GLU A 543 -18.80 1.10 16.71
N ALA A 544 -17.93 0.93 17.71
CA ALA A 544 -18.33 0.75 19.10
C ALA A 544 -19.10 1.96 19.64
N TRP A 545 -18.71 3.18 19.26
CA TRP A 545 -19.42 4.40 19.62
C TRP A 545 -20.75 4.55 18.86
N GLU A 546 -20.79 4.19 17.58
CA GLU A 546 -22.00 4.25 16.76
C GLU A 546 -23.11 3.36 17.34
N GLU A 547 -22.80 2.09 17.53
CA GLU A 547 -23.73 1.06 18.01
C GLU A 547 -24.10 1.26 19.49
N GLY A 548 -23.11 1.61 20.32
CA GLY A 548 -23.31 1.71 21.77
C GLY A 548 -23.90 3.04 22.23
N ILE A 549 -23.65 4.13 21.51
CA ILE A 549 -23.88 5.50 22.00
C ILE A 549 -24.68 6.34 21.00
N LEU A 550 -24.24 6.45 19.75
CA LEU A 550 -24.86 7.35 18.77
C LEU A 550 -26.29 6.93 18.40
N TRP A 551 -26.45 5.74 17.81
CA TRP A 551 -27.74 5.28 17.30
C TRP A 551 -28.79 5.10 18.39
N PRO A 552 -28.47 4.55 19.57
CA PRO A 552 -29.41 4.51 20.69
C PRO A 552 -29.90 5.90 21.12
N ALA A 553 -29.01 6.90 21.17
CA ALA A 553 -29.36 8.26 21.57
C ALA A 553 -30.22 8.99 20.52
N LEU A 554 -29.89 8.81 19.23
CA LEU A 554 -30.65 9.40 18.12
C LEU A 554 -32.05 8.79 18.01
N THR A 555 -32.16 7.45 18.00
CA THR A 555 -33.46 6.76 17.91
C THR A 555 -34.38 7.10 19.08
N SER A 556 -33.84 7.19 20.31
CA SER A 556 -34.60 7.61 21.49
C SER A 556 -35.03 9.08 21.43
N SER A 557 -34.20 9.98 20.88
CA SER A 557 -34.50 11.42 20.84
C SER A 557 -35.52 11.78 19.76
N TYR A 558 -35.57 11.03 18.66
CA TYR A 558 -36.43 11.29 17.49
C TYR A 558 -37.56 10.28 17.32
N LYS A 559 -37.77 9.37 18.29
CA LYS A 559 -38.89 8.41 18.36
C LYS A 559 -39.03 7.55 17.09
N VAL A 560 -37.91 7.05 16.59
CA VAL A 560 -37.90 6.09 15.48
C VAL A 560 -38.41 4.74 16.02
N GLU A 561 -39.47 4.18 15.42
CA GLU A 561 -39.96 2.85 15.80
C GLU A 561 -38.91 1.78 15.47
N LYS A 562 -38.54 0.97 16.46
CA LYS A 562 -37.69 -0.21 16.24
C LYS A 562 -38.50 -1.26 15.51
N ASP A 563 -38.20 -1.48 14.23
CA ASP A 563 -38.71 -2.62 13.50
C ASP A 563 -37.91 -3.87 13.91
N GLU A 564 -38.35 -4.57 14.96
CA GLU A 564 -37.68 -5.76 15.53
C GLU A 564 -37.50 -6.92 14.52
N LYS A 565 -38.13 -6.85 13.33
CA LYS A 565 -38.01 -7.86 12.27
C LYS A 565 -36.86 -7.63 11.29
N ARG A 566 -36.06 -6.57 11.41
CA ARG A 566 -34.91 -6.32 10.52
C ARG A 566 -33.58 -6.94 10.98
N GLN A 567 -33.55 -7.66 12.11
CA GLN A 567 -32.34 -8.38 12.52
C GLN A 567 -32.14 -9.67 11.72
N LEU A 568 -30.93 -9.78 11.12
CA LEU A 568 -30.35 -10.94 10.43
C LEU A 568 -30.86 -11.22 9.00
N LYS A 569 -30.70 -10.25 8.11
CA LYS A 569 -30.21 -10.58 6.76
C LYS A 569 -28.91 -9.81 6.54
N GLY A 570 -27.78 -10.44 6.84
CA GLY A 570 -26.54 -10.05 6.18
C GLY A 570 -26.83 -10.03 4.68
N GLY A 571 -26.50 -8.94 3.98
CA GLY A 571 -26.79 -8.74 2.56
C GLY A 571 -26.12 -9.75 1.62
N LEU A 572 -25.48 -10.79 2.16
CA LEU A 572 -24.73 -11.78 1.43
C LEU A 572 -25.34 -13.17 1.64
N SER A 573 -26.00 -13.68 0.60
CA SER A 573 -26.33 -15.09 0.46
C SER A 573 -25.22 -15.75 -0.36
N VAL A 574 -24.30 -16.44 0.31
CA VAL A 574 -23.22 -17.18 -0.37
C VAL A 574 -23.72 -18.55 -0.78
N LYS A 575 -23.75 -18.81 -2.09
CA LYS A 575 -23.95 -20.16 -2.64
C LYS A 575 -22.64 -20.63 -3.27
N LEU A 576 -21.90 -21.45 -2.53
CA LEU A 576 -20.74 -22.14 -3.07
C LEU A 576 -21.23 -23.19 -4.08
N SER A 577 -20.66 -23.18 -5.28
CA SER A 577 -20.92 -24.21 -6.28
C SER A 577 -19.60 -24.66 -6.89
N THR A 578 -19.47 -25.96 -7.14
CA THR A 578 -18.33 -26.61 -7.81
C THR A 578 -18.79 -27.10 -9.19
N PRO A 579 -19.09 -26.17 -10.13
CA PRO A 579 -19.83 -26.50 -11.36
C PRO A 579 -19.07 -27.47 -12.29
N ARG A 580 -17.76 -27.65 -12.11
CA ARG A 580 -16.93 -28.56 -12.91
C ARG A 580 -17.42 -30.01 -12.85
N VAL A 581 -17.72 -30.51 -11.65
CA VAL A 581 -18.17 -31.90 -11.40
C VAL A 581 -19.53 -32.14 -12.04
N SER A 582 -20.47 -31.21 -11.85
CA SER A 582 -21.83 -31.32 -12.40
C SER A 582 -21.86 -31.13 -13.93
N THR A 583 -21.02 -30.26 -14.49
CA THR A 583 -21.02 -29.94 -15.92
C THR A 583 -20.31 -31.01 -16.75
N LEU A 584 -19.20 -31.57 -16.24
CA LEU A 584 -18.48 -32.67 -16.90
C LEU A 584 -19.10 -34.05 -16.60
N GLN A 585 -20.13 -34.13 -15.74
CA GLN A 585 -20.79 -35.36 -15.29
C GLN A 585 -19.79 -36.40 -14.73
N GLN A 586 -18.82 -35.96 -13.92
CA GLN A 586 -17.76 -36.82 -13.38
C GLN A 586 -17.70 -36.70 -11.86
N ASP A 587 -17.81 -37.83 -11.17
CA ASP A 587 -17.76 -37.94 -9.71
C ASP A 587 -16.31 -38.04 -9.25
N VAL A 588 -15.64 -36.89 -9.11
CA VAL A 588 -14.24 -36.79 -8.69
C VAL A 588 -14.09 -35.87 -7.49
N VAL A 589 -13.12 -36.20 -6.63
CA VAL A 589 -12.75 -35.42 -5.44
C VAL A 589 -11.33 -34.87 -5.61
N GLU A 590 -11.07 -33.70 -5.02
CA GLU A 590 -9.75 -33.06 -5.10
C GLU A 590 -8.72 -33.83 -4.24
N ALA A 591 -7.57 -34.13 -4.82
CA ALA A 591 -6.46 -34.82 -4.15
C ALA A 591 -5.14 -34.05 -4.36
N VAL A 592 -4.18 -34.22 -3.44
CA VAL A 592 -2.93 -33.44 -3.46
C VAL A 592 -1.79 -34.30 -3.98
N VAL A 593 -1.13 -33.88 -5.06
CA VAL A 593 0.12 -34.49 -5.53
C VAL A 593 1.25 -34.04 -4.58
N VAL A 594 1.88 -34.98 -3.88
CA VAL A 594 2.94 -34.71 -2.89
C VAL A 594 4.35 -34.83 -3.48
N ASP A 595 4.52 -35.64 -4.52
CA ASP A 595 5.75 -35.73 -5.30
C ASP A 595 5.47 -36.05 -6.77
N ALA A 596 6.33 -35.57 -7.66
CA ALA A 596 6.26 -35.83 -9.09
C ALA A 596 7.65 -35.82 -9.73
N CYS A 597 8.17 -36.99 -10.10
CA CYS A 597 9.49 -37.11 -10.73
C CYS A 597 9.44 -37.81 -12.10
N ALA A 598 10.29 -37.37 -13.03
CA ALA A 598 10.39 -38.01 -14.35
C ALA A 598 11.28 -39.26 -14.25
N LEU A 599 10.79 -40.38 -14.74
CA LEU A 599 11.46 -41.69 -14.71
C LEU A 599 12.26 -41.98 -15.99
N THR A 600 12.21 -41.11 -16.99
CA THR A 600 12.86 -41.28 -18.30
C THR A 600 13.64 -40.03 -18.67
N SER A 601 14.88 -40.19 -19.16
CA SER A 601 15.86 -39.10 -19.35
C SER A 601 16.20 -38.76 -20.82
N THR A 602 15.66 -39.45 -21.82
CA THR A 602 16.02 -39.26 -23.24
C THR A 602 14.97 -38.48 -24.03
N ALA A 603 15.44 -37.48 -24.79
CA ALA A 603 14.62 -36.74 -25.75
C ALA A 603 14.17 -37.67 -26.89
N GLY A 604 12.88 -37.98 -26.91
CA GLY A 604 12.24 -38.81 -27.96
C GLY A 604 11.31 -39.90 -27.42
N ASP A 605 11.49 -40.34 -26.17
CA ASP A 605 10.62 -41.35 -25.54
C ASP A 605 9.45 -40.71 -24.77
N ARG A 606 8.35 -41.46 -24.62
CA ARG A 606 7.21 -41.04 -23.78
C ARG A 606 7.70 -40.80 -22.35
N VAL A 607 7.59 -39.56 -21.88
CA VAL A 607 7.95 -39.20 -20.52
C VAL A 607 7.09 -39.98 -19.53
N LYS A 608 7.69 -40.93 -18.82
CA LYS A 608 7.04 -41.61 -17.71
C LYS A 608 7.28 -40.79 -16.45
N LYS A 609 6.23 -40.53 -15.67
CA LYS A 609 6.34 -39.83 -14.40
C LYS A 609 5.93 -40.76 -13.26
N HIS A 610 6.67 -40.69 -12.17
CA HIS A 610 6.21 -41.16 -10.87
C HIS A 610 5.39 -40.03 -10.24
N LEU A 611 4.25 -40.35 -9.63
CA LEU A 611 3.41 -39.41 -8.91
C LEU A 611 3.08 -40.02 -7.55
N GLU A 612 3.34 -39.28 -6.48
CA GLU A 612 2.82 -39.59 -5.16
C GLU A 612 1.60 -38.70 -4.91
N ILE A 613 0.48 -39.30 -4.51
CA ILE A 613 -0.80 -38.60 -4.34
C ILE A 613 -1.32 -38.86 -2.93
N ARG A 614 -1.58 -37.80 -2.18
CA ARG A 614 -2.30 -37.83 -0.91
C ARG A 614 -3.79 -37.81 -1.19
N LEU A 615 -4.44 -38.92 -0.84
CA LEU A 615 -5.88 -39.08 -0.96
C LEU A 615 -6.62 -38.23 0.10
N PRO A 616 -7.88 -37.84 -0.17
CA PRO A 616 -8.74 -37.18 0.82
C PRO A 616 -8.90 -38.01 2.10
N ALA A 617 -9.20 -37.35 3.21
CA ALA A 617 -9.30 -37.98 4.54
C ALA A 617 -10.30 -39.15 4.61
N ASP A 618 -11.33 -39.12 3.75
CA ASP A 618 -12.41 -40.11 3.72
C ASP A 618 -12.27 -41.15 2.59
N THR A 619 -11.11 -41.21 1.91
CA THR A 619 -10.88 -42.14 0.79
C THR A 619 -9.91 -43.27 1.18
N SER A 620 -10.39 -44.51 1.16
CA SER A 620 -9.55 -45.70 1.31
C SER A 620 -9.04 -46.20 -0.04
N TYR A 621 -7.77 -46.64 -0.11
CA TYR A 621 -7.18 -47.24 -1.30
C TYR A 621 -6.41 -48.51 -0.93
N THR A 622 -6.59 -49.57 -1.72
CA THR A 622 -5.95 -50.87 -1.55
C THR A 622 -5.26 -51.30 -2.85
N THR A 623 -4.27 -52.18 -2.73
CA THR A 623 -3.55 -52.70 -3.90
C THR A 623 -4.50 -53.43 -4.85
N GLY A 624 -4.68 -52.89 -6.05
CA GLY A 624 -5.62 -53.40 -7.06
C GLY A 624 -6.73 -52.41 -7.42
N ASP A 625 -6.91 -51.34 -6.64
CA ASP A 625 -7.88 -50.29 -6.94
C ASP A 625 -7.45 -49.41 -8.13
N TYR A 626 -8.43 -49.02 -8.95
CA TYR A 626 -8.24 -48.13 -10.10
C TYR A 626 -8.32 -46.66 -9.68
N LEU A 627 -7.29 -45.88 -10.00
CA LEU A 627 -7.30 -44.43 -9.80
C LEU A 627 -7.69 -43.73 -11.10
N ALA A 628 -8.77 -42.96 -11.09
CA ALA A 628 -9.16 -42.10 -12.20
C ALA A 628 -8.79 -40.65 -11.86
N VAL A 629 -7.97 -40.01 -12.70
CA VAL A 629 -7.49 -38.64 -12.53
C VAL A 629 -8.13 -37.74 -13.58
N LEU A 630 -8.78 -36.66 -13.14
CA LEU A 630 -9.26 -35.60 -14.04
C LEU A 630 -8.18 -34.50 -14.17
N PRO A 631 -7.46 -34.41 -15.29
CA PRO A 631 -6.36 -33.47 -15.43
C PRO A 631 -6.84 -32.03 -15.69
N ILE A 632 -5.89 -31.09 -15.59
CA ILE A 632 -6.01 -29.71 -16.09
C ILE A 632 -4.93 -29.48 -17.15
N ASN A 633 -5.19 -28.60 -18.11
CA ASN A 633 -4.15 -28.24 -19.07
C ASN A 633 -2.99 -27.51 -18.38
N PRO A 634 -1.75 -27.71 -18.85
CA PRO A 634 -0.60 -26.99 -18.31
C PRO A 634 -0.70 -25.50 -18.65
N LYS A 635 -0.18 -24.67 -17.76
CA LYS A 635 -0.21 -23.20 -17.89
C LYS A 635 0.33 -22.71 -19.23
N GLU A 636 1.42 -23.30 -19.71
CA GLU A 636 2.05 -22.96 -20.99
C GLU A 636 1.10 -23.17 -22.19
N SER A 637 0.32 -24.26 -22.21
CA SER A 637 -0.66 -24.51 -23.28
C SER A 637 -1.82 -23.51 -23.25
N ILE A 638 -2.23 -23.09 -22.05
CA ILE A 638 -3.27 -22.07 -21.89
C ILE A 638 -2.74 -20.72 -22.40
N GLU A 639 -1.54 -20.32 -21.99
CA GLU A 639 -0.90 -19.08 -22.45
C GLU A 639 -0.66 -19.06 -23.97
N ARG A 640 -0.35 -20.21 -24.57
CA ARG A 640 -0.26 -20.38 -26.03
C ARG A 640 -1.62 -20.16 -26.71
N ALA A 641 -2.68 -20.79 -26.21
CA ALA A 641 -4.03 -20.59 -26.73
C ALA A 641 -4.49 -19.12 -26.58
N MET A 642 -4.29 -18.51 -25.41
CA MET A 642 -4.62 -17.10 -25.17
C MET A 642 -3.91 -16.16 -26.16
N ARG A 643 -2.60 -16.40 -26.41
CA ARG A 643 -1.82 -15.64 -27.41
C ARG A 643 -2.32 -15.86 -28.83
N CYS A 644 -2.65 -17.09 -29.20
CA CYS A 644 -3.13 -17.45 -30.53
C CYS A 644 -4.43 -16.70 -30.90
N PHE A 645 -5.28 -16.41 -29.92
CA PHE A 645 -6.56 -15.70 -30.12
C PHE A 645 -6.54 -14.24 -29.62
N HIS A 646 -5.36 -13.70 -29.28
CA HIS A 646 -5.19 -12.32 -28.79
C HIS A 646 -6.07 -11.94 -27.59
N LEU A 647 -6.25 -12.88 -26.67
CA LEU A 647 -7.12 -12.69 -25.51
C LEU A 647 -6.33 -12.07 -24.36
N PRO A 648 -6.84 -11.00 -23.71
CA PRO A 648 -6.23 -10.46 -22.49
C PRO A 648 -6.39 -11.45 -21.33
N TRP A 649 -5.55 -11.33 -20.30
CA TRP A 649 -5.48 -12.29 -19.19
C TRP A 649 -6.77 -12.36 -18.35
N ASP A 650 -7.55 -11.29 -18.36
CA ASP A 650 -8.82 -11.11 -17.65
C ASP A 650 -10.05 -11.32 -18.55
N ALA A 651 -9.87 -11.90 -19.74
CA ALA A 651 -10.97 -12.14 -20.67
C ALA A 651 -12.03 -13.09 -20.09
N TYR A 652 -13.29 -12.69 -20.22
CA TYR A 652 -14.47 -13.53 -19.97
C TYR A 652 -15.15 -13.89 -21.29
N ILE A 653 -15.74 -15.08 -21.36
CA ILE A 653 -16.54 -15.53 -22.48
C ILE A 653 -17.87 -16.10 -22.00
N GLU A 654 -18.92 -15.77 -22.74
CA GLU A 654 -20.25 -16.34 -22.57
C GLU A 654 -20.60 -17.16 -23.80
N ILE A 655 -20.87 -18.45 -23.60
CA ILE A 655 -21.19 -19.38 -24.68
C ILE A 655 -22.71 -19.49 -24.78
N ASN A 656 -23.26 -19.07 -25.92
CA ASN A 656 -24.68 -19.13 -26.23
C ASN A 656 -24.91 -20.08 -27.41
N GLY A 657 -25.82 -21.05 -27.29
CA GLY A 657 -26.14 -21.94 -28.39
C GLY A 657 -27.18 -23.02 -28.09
N ASP A 658 -27.86 -23.47 -29.14
CA ASP A 658 -28.95 -24.47 -29.11
C ASP A 658 -28.46 -25.92 -29.35
N GLY A 659 -27.14 -26.11 -29.50
CA GLY A 659 -26.51 -27.40 -29.78
C GLY A 659 -26.08 -28.17 -28.52
N SER A 660 -25.94 -29.50 -28.63
CA SER A 660 -25.41 -30.32 -27.53
C SER A 660 -23.91 -30.02 -27.31
N THR A 661 -23.59 -29.25 -26.27
CA THR A 661 -22.21 -28.96 -25.84
C THR A 661 -21.99 -29.40 -24.40
N THR A 662 -20.76 -29.80 -24.08
CA THR A 662 -20.30 -30.09 -22.72
C THR A 662 -19.76 -28.84 -22.01
N LEU A 663 -19.72 -27.70 -22.70
CA LEU A 663 -19.31 -26.43 -22.14
C LEU A 663 -20.48 -25.74 -21.42
N PRO A 664 -20.22 -24.97 -20.36
CA PRO A 664 -21.25 -24.18 -19.70
C PRO A 664 -21.88 -23.16 -20.67
N ILE A 665 -23.19 -23.26 -20.90
CA ILE A 665 -23.97 -22.30 -21.70
C ILE A 665 -24.68 -21.27 -20.83
N ASN A 666 -24.93 -20.08 -21.37
CA ASN A 666 -25.60 -18.95 -20.71
C ASN A 666 -24.94 -18.57 -19.38
N LYS A 667 -23.61 -18.68 -19.31
CA LYS A 667 -22.79 -18.32 -18.16
C LYS A 667 -21.53 -17.60 -18.66
N SER A 668 -21.28 -16.42 -18.10
CA SER A 668 -20.01 -15.72 -18.28
C SER A 668 -18.94 -16.38 -17.40
N LEU A 669 -17.86 -16.85 -18.02
CA LEU A 669 -16.76 -17.53 -17.35
C LEU A 669 -15.41 -16.97 -17.81
N PRO A 670 -14.38 -16.93 -16.94
CA PRO A 670 -13.03 -16.61 -17.36
C PRO A 670 -12.60 -17.57 -18.47
N VAL A 671 -12.01 -17.04 -19.54
CA VAL A 671 -11.52 -17.86 -20.66
C VAL A 671 -10.46 -18.85 -20.18
N VAL A 672 -9.63 -18.44 -19.22
CA VAL A 672 -8.61 -19.28 -18.57
C VAL A 672 -9.23 -20.53 -17.96
N ASP A 673 -10.41 -20.42 -17.34
CA ASP A 673 -11.08 -21.57 -16.73
C ASP A 673 -11.57 -22.55 -17.79
N ILE A 674 -12.13 -22.05 -18.89
CA ILE A 674 -12.58 -22.88 -20.02
C ILE A 674 -11.40 -23.64 -20.62
N LEU A 675 -10.34 -22.92 -20.97
CA LEU A 675 -9.12 -23.48 -21.57
C LEU A 675 -8.34 -24.37 -20.60
N SER A 676 -8.44 -24.18 -19.30
CA SER A 676 -7.76 -24.99 -18.30
C SER A 676 -8.50 -26.30 -18.01
N SER A 677 -9.82 -26.20 -17.76
CA SER A 677 -10.56 -27.23 -17.04
C SER A 677 -11.65 -27.94 -17.85
N TYR A 678 -12.09 -27.37 -18.97
CA TYR A 678 -13.26 -27.90 -19.70
C TYR A 678 -12.92 -28.56 -21.03
N VAL A 679 -11.81 -28.18 -21.67
CA VAL A 679 -11.40 -28.70 -22.99
C VAL A 679 -9.99 -29.29 -22.94
N GLU A 680 -9.66 -30.22 -23.84
CA GLU A 680 -8.33 -30.80 -23.95
C GLU A 680 -7.52 -30.13 -25.07
N LEU A 681 -6.47 -29.37 -24.70
CA LEU A 681 -5.66 -28.62 -25.67
C LEU A 681 -4.60 -29.48 -26.36
N SER A 682 -4.19 -30.59 -25.74
CA SER A 682 -3.05 -31.41 -26.19
C SER A 682 -3.46 -32.66 -26.98
N GLN A 683 -4.73 -32.76 -27.37
CA GLN A 683 -5.24 -33.86 -28.18
C GLN A 683 -4.72 -33.73 -29.62
N PRO A 684 -4.18 -34.81 -30.24
CA PRO A 684 -3.80 -34.80 -31.64
C PRO A 684 -5.00 -34.46 -32.54
N ALA A 685 -4.77 -33.60 -33.53
CA ALA A 685 -5.80 -33.14 -34.45
C ALA A 685 -6.39 -34.30 -35.27
N THR A 686 -7.71 -34.31 -35.45
CA THR A 686 -8.38 -35.30 -36.30
C THR A 686 -8.25 -34.92 -37.78
N LYS A 687 -8.48 -35.89 -38.68
CA LYS A 687 -8.59 -35.58 -40.12
C LYS A 687 -9.65 -34.53 -40.42
N LYS A 688 -10.74 -34.51 -39.64
CA LYS A 688 -11.81 -33.52 -39.76
C LYS A 688 -11.34 -32.13 -39.35
N ASP A 689 -10.50 -32.04 -38.33
CA ASP A 689 -9.93 -30.77 -37.88
C ASP A 689 -8.99 -30.18 -38.92
N LEU A 690 -8.15 -31.01 -39.54
CA LEU A 690 -7.26 -30.60 -40.62
C LEU A 690 -8.01 -30.03 -41.83
N LEU A 691 -9.13 -30.66 -42.22
CA LEU A 691 -9.97 -30.16 -43.30
C LEU A 691 -10.65 -28.84 -42.94
N ARG A 692 -11.15 -28.69 -41.70
CA ARG A 692 -11.72 -27.43 -41.21
C ARG A 692 -10.70 -26.29 -41.17
N LEU A 693 -9.48 -26.57 -40.74
CA LEU A 693 -8.37 -25.61 -40.77
C LEU A 693 -8.02 -25.21 -42.21
N ALA A 694 -8.08 -26.15 -43.16
CA ALA A 694 -7.87 -25.86 -44.57
C ALA A 694 -8.97 -24.94 -45.14
N ASP A 695 -10.22 -25.13 -44.72
CA ASP A 695 -11.33 -24.26 -45.13
C ASP A 695 -11.14 -22.82 -44.61
N SER A 696 -10.60 -22.64 -43.39
CA SER A 696 -10.30 -21.35 -42.76
C SER A 696 -8.98 -20.69 -43.20
N ALA A 697 -8.13 -21.39 -43.96
CA ALA A 697 -6.88 -20.82 -44.46
C ALA A 697 -7.13 -19.86 -45.63
N LYS A 698 -6.35 -18.77 -45.72
CA LYS A 698 -6.48 -17.77 -46.80
C LYS A 698 -5.60 -18.07 -48.02
N ASP A 699 -4.48 -18.76 -47.82
CA ASP A 699 -3.50 -19.05 -48.87
C ASP A 699 -3.57 -20.50 -49.39
N VAL A 700 -3.31 -20.67 -50.69
CA VAL A 700 -3.41 -21.95 -51.39
C VAL A 700 -2.35 -22.96 -50.92
N GLU A 701 -1.20 -22.47 -50.45
CA GLU A 701 -0.10 -23.30 -49.97
C GLU A 701 -0.46 -24.02 -48.66
N THR A 702 -0.99 -23.29 -47.68
CA THR A 702 -1.47 -23.84 -46.40
C THR A 702 -2.62 -24.82 -46.61
N LYS A 703 -3.57 -24.52 -47.51
CA LYS A 703 -4.65 -25.46 -47.88
C LYS A 703 -4.10 -26.78 -48.40
N THR A 704 -3.16 -26.70 -49.34
CA THR A 704 -2.55 -27.89 -49.95
C THR A 704 -1.77 -28.70 -48.92
N SER A 705 -1.03 -28.02 -48.02
CA SER A 705 -0.29 -28.66 -46.92
C SER A 705 -1.23 -29.39 -45.95
N LEU A 706 -2.33 -28.76 -45.53
CA LEU A 706 -3.31 -29.36 -44.62
C LEU A 706 -4.06 -30.54 -45.27
N HIS A 707 -4.41 -30.48 -46.56
CA HIS A 707 -4.98 -31.62 -47.29
C HIS A 707 -4.01 -32.79 -47.42
N HIS A 708 -2.71 -32.53 -47.60
CA HIS A 708 -1.68 -33.56 -47.60
C HIS A 708 -1.53 -34.21 -46.21
N LEU A 709 -1.52 -33.39 -45.15
CA LEU A 709 -1.51 -33.88 -43.76
C LEU A 709 -2.75 -34.72 -43.41
N ALA A 710 -3.92 -34.40 -43.98
CA ALA A 710 -5.16 -35.17 -43.76
C ALA A 710 -5.20 -36.52 -44.52
N SER A 711 -4.35 -36.71 -45.52
CA SER A 711 -4.33 -37.89 -46.40
C SER A 711 -3.13 -38.80 -46.14
N SER A 712 -2.05 -38.66 -46.91
CA SER A 712 -0.89 -39.57 -46.96
C SER A 712 0.01 -39.48 -45.73
N SER A 713 0.11 -38.33 -45.06
CA SER A 713 1.05 -38.10 -43.96
C SER A 713 0.42 -38.08 -42.57
N TYR A 714 -0.88 -38.41 -42.45
CA TYR A 714 -1.61 -38.28 -41.18
C TYR A 714 -1.01 -39.10 -40.03
N ALA A 715 -0.63 -40.36 -40.30
CA ALA A 715 -0.12 -41.26 -39.27
C ALA A 715 1.23 -40.79 -38.71
N ASP A 716 2.15 -40.41 -39.60
CA ASP A 716 3.53 -40.08 -39.22
C ASP A 716 3.64 -38.64 -38.72
N GLU A 717 2.95 -37.67 -39.32
CA GLU A 717 3.12 -36.26 -38.99
C GLU A 717 2.19 -35.75 -37.89
N ILE A 718 1.01 -36.36 -37.72
CA ILE A 718 0.01 -35.89 -36.75
C ILE A 718 -0.11 -36.84 -35.57
N ILE A 719 -0.33 -38.14 -35.82
CA ILE A 719 -0.54 -39.11 -34.75
C ILE A 719 0.78 -39.43 -34.02
N SER A 720 1.85 -39.76 -34.75
CA SER A 720 3.13 -40.14 -34.12
C SER A 720 3.75 -38.99 -33.33
N LYS A 721 3.66 -37.76 -33.86
CA LYS A 721 4.19 -36.53 -33.26
C LYS A 721 3.20 -35.84 -32.31
N ARG A 722 1.98 -36.38 -32.16
CA ARG A 722 0.89 -35.82 -31.34
C ARG A 722 0.57 -34.34 -31.60
N VAL A 723 0.57 -33.92 -32.86
CA VAL A 723 0.34 -32.53 -33.24
C VAL A 723 -1.12 -32.16 -33.01
N SER A 724 -1.37 -31.19 -32.13
CA SER A 724 -2.71 -30.69 -31.78
C SER A 724 -3.22 -29.61 -32.74
N VAL A 725 -4.49 -29.24 -32.61
CA VAL A 725 -5.07 -28.10 -33.35
C VAL A 725 -4.34 -26.80 -33.02
N LEU A 726 -3.94 -26.61 -31.77
CA LEU A 726 -3.17 -25.43 -31.33
C LEU A 726 -1.78 -25.38 -31.96
N ASP A 727 -1.08 -26.52 -32.06
CA ASP A 727 0.23 -26.60 -32.72
C ASP A 727 0.14 -26.26 -34.22
N LEU A 728 -0.98 -26.60 -34.87
CA LEU A 728 -1.22 -26.29 -36.28
C LEU A 728 -1.53 -24.81 -36.49
N LEU A 729 -2.31 -24.18 -35.60
CA LEU A 729 -2.57 -22.74 -35.67
C LEU A 729 -1.29 -21.92 -35.49
N GLU A 730 -0.39 -22.34 -34.60
CA GLU A 730 0.93 -21.70 -34.45
C GLU A 730 1.85 -21.98 -35.65
N ARG A 731 1.77 -23.17 -36.25
CA ARG A 731 2.57 -23.56 -37.43
C ARG A 731 2.14 -22.83 -38.70
N TYR A 732 0.86 -22.49 -38.82
CA TYR A 732 0.28 -21.84 -39.99
C TYR A 732 -0.48 -20.56 -39.59
N PRO A 733 0.23 -19.43 -39.38
CA PRO A 733 -0.37 -18.17 -38.92
C PRO A 733 -1.37 -17.53 -39.89
N SER A 734 -1.46 -18.03 -41.13
CA SER A 734 -2.41 -17.55 -42.14
C SER A 734 -3.83 -18.09 -41.96
N ILE A 735 -4.03 -19.02 -41.02
CA ILE A 735 -5.34 -19.55 -40.66
C ILE A 735 -6.06 -18.52 -39.77
N ASP A 736 -7.19 -18.02 -40.25
CA ASP A 736 -8.05 -17.08 -39.53
C ASP A 736 -9.25 -17.85 -38.95
N LEU A 737 -9.03 -18.53 -37.82
CA LEU A 737 -10.04 -19.36 -37.17
C LEU A 737 -10.67 -18.59 -36.00
N PRO A 738 -12.00 -18.39 -35.99
CA PRO A 738 -12.71 -17.85 -34.83
C PRO A 738 -12.63 -18.76 -33.59
N ILE A 739 -12.61 -18.16 -32.40
CA ILE A 739 -12.46 -18.88 -31.12
C ILE A 739 -13.60 -19.87 -30.86
N GLU A 740 -14.82 -19.56 -31.29
CA GLU A 740 -15.99 -20.43 -31.17
C GLU A 740 -15.82 -21.74 -31.97
N LEU A 741 -15.20 -21.65 -33.15
CA LEU A 741 -14.90 -22.84 -33.95
C LEU A 741 -13.78 -23.64 -33.32
N PHE A 742 -12.74 -22.97 -32.80
CA PHE A 742 -11.66 -23.62 -32.06
C PHE A 742 -12.20 -24.40 -30.85
N LEU A 743 -13.01 -23.78 -29.99
CA LEU A 743 -13.60 -24.45 -28.82
C LEU A 743 -14.49 -25.64 -29.23
N SER A 744 -15.19 -25.55 -30.36
CA SER A 744 -16.01 -26.67 -30.88
C SER A 744 -15.20 -27.86 -31.41
N MET A 745 -13.92 -27.65 -31.73
CA MET A 745 -13.01 -28.68 -32.23
C MET A 745 -12.31 -29.42 -31.09
N LEU A 746 -12.27 -28.84 -29.89
CA LEU A 746 -11.63 -29.45 -28.74
C LEU A 746 -12.59 -30.44 -28.06
N PRO A 747 -12.12 -31.66 -27.73
CA PRO A 747 -12.92 -32.57 -26.94
C PRO A 747 -13.02 -32.08 -25.48
N PRO A 748 -14.08 -32.46 -24.75
CA PRO A 748 -14.17 -32.18 -23.33
C PRO A 748 -13.03 -32.82 -22.55
N MET A 749 -12.68 -32.23 -21.42
CA MET A 749 -11.76 -32.81 -20.45
C MET A 749 -12.32 -34.12 -19.89
N ARG A 750 -11.49 -35.18 -19.84
CA ARG A 750 -11.89 -36.53 -19.42
C ARG A 750 -10.98 -37.08 -18.36
N THR A 751 -11.53 -37.92 -17.48
CA THR A 751 -10.73 -38.75 -16.57
C THR A 751 -9.79 -39.68 -17.33
N ARG A 752 -8.57 -39.84 -16.80
CA ARG A 752 -7.54 -40.77 -17.28
C ARG A 752 -7.28 -41.80 -16.19
N GLN A 753 -7.03 -43.05 -16.58
CA GLN A 753 -6.60 -44.13 -15.69
C GLN A 753 -5.09 -44.32 -15.79
#